data_AF-A0A7N0TJ17-F1
#
_entry.id   AF-A0A7N0TJ17-F1
#
_cell.length_a   1.000
_cell.length_b   1.000
_cell.length_c   1.000
_cell.angle_alpha   90.00
_cell.angle_beta   90.00
_cell.angle_gamma   90.00
#
_symmetry.space_group_name_H-M   'P 1'
#
loop_
_entity.id
_entity.type
_entity.pdbx_description
1 polymer ?
#
loop_
_entity_poly.entity_id
_entity_poly.type
_entity_poly.pdbx_seq_one_letter_code
_entity_poly.pdbx_strand_id
1 'polypeptide(L)'
;MSLLESRKVQIHPQRNLTSMQSSSGQGHLMADTDNPLPLLNHMPPIPKDFVCPITSQLFNDPVTLETGQTYERKAILEWLERGNSTCPITRHKLQSTHLPKTNYVLKRLIASWQDDHPASVVTDTAYVLPPEPETEVLLPAVSPNCVISQATIDDGTESELRHAIDNLCTCEILKESEMAVLTIERLWKTTTLDVEIQMMLSKSSVINGFVEILFNSVDPQVLKSTISLLTELGSKDKAVIQILTQIDSDVDDIITLFKKGLSEAVVLIYLLRPSFSALIDRDMVESLVTVIKKNEENFADMCLKPKTAAILLLAQIIRTNEETDTPFIVKIILRSKVIEKIAGSLESENSVERIAAVGILLRCMQCDGKCRNIIADKAELAQILESFMGASEADQSEIIKFLSELLRLNRRTFNEQILRIVKDEGSFSTMHSLLVYLQTAPQELTPVVAGLLLQLDLLKEPRKMSIYREEAIDSLISCLRSSEHPATQMLAAETIESLQGKFTSSGESLTRDLLLKRAGLDKSYKKKLRTEQLSTVTGETEETSEEEKAAEEWEQRMAFVLVSHEFGLLFEALAEGLKSRYTELRSSCFVSAIWLIHMLGTLPDTGVRGAARVCLLKRIMTVFNTARDIEDRALSLLALKSFTNDPEGMQDMSSYLKDLMKGLRELRKSSILACELLKLFSKGHDSKAIIWQHKEVIQVDCSANGEVLSIVSFKDRIFSGHSDGTIKAWTGRGSILHLIQQTREHSKAVTSLAVMPQGDKLYSGSLDKTTRVWSISNEVMECIQVHDMKEHVHNLAVAGTICCYIPQGAGVKVHSWNGGSRLFCPDKYMKCMVLVQGKLYCGCQDSSIQEIDLASGTVSTIQNGSRKLLTKSNPIQTLKVYDGLIYSASTPSDGSAVKVWNATSYNMVGSVASTQEIRAMAVSSDLIYLGCKGGIVEVWSREKYIKIETLQTGSNSKVMCMDLNSNEEVLVVGTSDGQIQAWALS
;
A
#
# COMPACT_ATOMS: atom_id res chain seq x y z
N MET A 1 21.67 8.45 52.95
CA MET A 1 21.47 7.30 53.84
C MET A 1 20.92 6.16 52.99
N SER A 2 21.59 5.05 52.67
CA SER A 2 23.02 4.64 52.76
C SER A 2 23.11 3.31 51.93
N LEU A 3 24.07 3.11 51.00
CA LEU A 3 25.38 2.42 51.19
C LEU A 3 25.22 0.94 51.68
N LEU A 4 25.84 -0.12 51.11
CA LEU A 4 27.03 -0.30 50.23
C LEU A 4 27.05 -1.65 49.44
N GLU A 5 27.82 -1.69 48.33
CA GLU A 5 28.78 -2.70 47.77
C GLU A 5 28.90 -4.19 48.24
N SER A 6 29.66 -5.13 47.60
CA SER A 6 30.13 -5.41 46.20
C SER A 6 31.01 -6.71 46.11
N ARG A 7 31.37 -7.19 44.89
CA ARG A 7 32.54 -8.08 44.50
C ARG A 7 32.56 -9.60 44.93
N LYS A 8 33.46 -10.52 44.45
CA LYS A 8 34.03 -10.88 43.09
C LYS A 8 35.03 -12.12 43.14
N VAL A 9 35.09 -12.98 42.08
CA VAL A 9 36.20 -13.93 41.63
C VAL A 9 36.47 -15.29 42.35
N GLN A 10 37.07 -16.28 41.62
CA GLN A 10 37.85 -17.55 41.98
C GLN A 10 37.16 -18.92 41.64
N ILE A 11 37.79 -20.08 41.31
CA ILE A 11 39.20 -20.52 40.94
C ILE A 11 39.24 -21.86 40.09
N HIS A 12 40.43 -22.44 39.80
CA HIS A 12 40.75 -23.72 39.07
C HIS A 12 40.19 -25.06 39.67
N PRO A 13 40.26 -26.18 38.90
CA PRO A 13 41.35 -27.21 39.04
C PRO A 13 42.03 -27.54 37.67
N GLN A 14 43.22 -28.15 37.50
CA GLN A 14 44.15 -29.08 38.21
C GLN A 14 44.07 -30.58 37.77
N ARG A 15 45.20 -31.30 37.80
CA ARG A 15 45.53 -32.52 37.01
C ARG A 15 46.25 -33.59 37.85
N ASN A 16 45.92 -34.88 37.68
CA ASN A 16 46.66 -36.10 38.14
C ASN A 16 45.93 -37.37 37.59
N LEU A 17 46.44 -38.61 37.40
CA LEU A 17 47.68 -39.36 37.75
C LEU A 17 47.80 -39.89 39.19
N THR A 18 48.14 -41.16 39.49
CA THR A 18 48.42 -42.38 38.67
C THR A 18 47.32 -43.45 38.90
N SER A 19 47.42 -44.80 38.87
CA SER A 19 48.47 -45.86 38.72
C SER A 19 47.76 -47.25 38.60
N MET A 20 48.34 -48.43 38.33
CA MET A 20 49.49 -48.98 37.54
C MET A 20 49.70 -50.45 37.99
N GLN A 21 50.17 -51.35 37.09
CA GLN A 21 50.56 -52.80 37.23
C GLN A 21 49.63 -53.82 36.52
N SER A 22 50.11 -54.90 35.86
CA SER A 22 51.48 -55.22 35.38
C SER A 22 51.52 -56.47 34.45
N SER A 23 52.66 -56.65 33.74
CA SER A 23 53.21 -57.88 33.08
C SER A 23 53.06 -58.03 31.55
N SER A 24 53.97 -58.66 30.78
CA SER A 24 55.46 -58.65 30.72
C SER A 24 55.95 -59.60 29.61
N GLY A 25 56.96 -59.25 28.78
CA GLY A 25 57.61 -60.19 27.85
C GLY A 25 58.66 -59.54 26.92
N GLN A 26 59.71 -60.28 26.51
CA GLN A 26 60.83 -59.82 25.66
C GLN A 26 61.26 -60.89 24.63
N GLY A 27 61.91 -60.47 23.54
CA GLY A 27 62.59 -61.33 22.54
C GLY A 27 63.31 -60.51 21.44
N HIS A 28 64.39 -61.01 20.84
CA HIS A 28 65.29 -60.29 19.91
C HIS A 28 66.00 -61.24 18.91
N LEU A 29 66.73 -60.68 17.91
CA LEU A 29 67.62 -61.33 16.90
C LEU A 29 66.88 -62.02 15.70
N MET A 30 67.33 -62.11 14.43
CA MET A 30 68.53 -61.69 13.63
C MET A 30 68.04 -61.19 12.22
N ALA A 31 68.62 -60.18 11.54
CA ALA A 31 69.87 -60.06 10.74
C ALA A 31 69.83 -60.55 9.25
N ASP A 32 70.01 -59.57 8.34
CA ASP A 32 70.58 -59.51 6.96
C ASP A 32 70.37 -60.58 5.86
N THR A 33 70.12 -60.11 4.62
CA THR A 33 70.70 -60.68 3.37
C THR A 33 70.74 -59.64 2.23
N ASP A 34 71.68 -59.81 1.29
CA ASP A 34 72.25 -58.80 0.38
C ASP A 34 71.51 -58.45 -0.94
N ASN A 35 71.50 -57.15 -1.29
CA ASN A 35 71.90 -56.46 -2.57
C ASN A 35 71.47 -56.98 -3.99
N PRO A 36 71.61 -56.19 -5.09
CA PRO A 36 71.78 -54.72 -5.22
C PRO A 36 70.98 -54.01 -6.36
N LEU A 37 70.77 -52.68 -6.22
CA LEU A 37 70.70 -51.66 -7.31
C LEU A 37 69.49 -51.72 -8.30
N PRO A 38 69.22 -50.68 -9.14
CA PRO A 38 70.00 -49.46 -9.44
C PRO A 38 69.38 -48.13 -8.98
N LEU A 39 70.12 -47.04 -9.22
CA LEU A 39 69.71 -45.66 -8.99
C LEU A 39 68.59 -45.25 -9.97
N LEU A 40 67.70 -44.37 -9.52
CA LEU A 40 67.17 -43.31 -10.39
C LEU A 40 67.64 -41.96 -9.87
N ASN A 41 67.99 -41.06 -10.79
CA ASN A 41 68.77 -39.84 -10.50
C ASN A 41 67.89 -38.57 -10.62
N HIS A 42 68.33 -37.52 -9.92
CA HIS A 42 68.01 -36.11 -10.18
C HIS A 42 66.52 -35.72 -10.27
N MET A 43 65.91 -35.49 -9.10
CA MET A 43 65.05 -34.30 -8.95
C MET A 43 65.99 -33.08 -8.84
N PRO A 44 65.74 -31.98 -9.58
CA PRO A 44 66.54 -30.76 -9.43
C PRO A 44 66.26 -30.09 -8.06
N PRO A 45 67.27 -29.62 -7.33
CA PRO A 45 67.04 -28.90 -6.08
C PRO A 45 66.37 -27.54 -6.37
N ILE A 46 65.29 -27.23 -5.66
CA ILE A 46 64.61 -25.93 -5.74
C ILE A 46 65.65 -24.81 -5.47
N PRO A 47 65.79 -23.80 -6.36
CA PRO A 47 66.66 -22.66 -6.12
C PRO A 47 66.35 -21.97 -4.79
N LYS A 48 67.38 -21.62 -4.02
CA LYS A 48 67.20 -21.05 -2.67
C LYS A 48 66.42 -19.74 -2.68
N ASP A 49 66.59 -18.96 -3.74
CA ASP A 49 65.97 -17.66 -3.92
C ASP A 49 64.46 -17.76 -4.27
N PHE A 50 63.96 -18.97 -4.54
CA PHE A 50 62.54 -19.26 -4.78
C PHE A 50 61.80 -19.70 -3.50
N VAL A 51 62.49 -19.79 -2.36
CA VAL A 51 61.97 -20.33 -1.09
C VAL A 51 61.87 -19.23 -0.03
N CYS A 52 60.71 -19.10 0.60
CA CYS A 52 60.47 -18.17 1.68
C CYS A 52 61.34 -18.47 2.92
N PRO A 53 62.20 -17.54 3.39
CA PRO A 53 63.08 -17.79 4.53
C PRO A 53 62.39 -18.01 5.87
N ILE A 54 61.08 -17.73 5.98
CA ILE A 54 60.28 -17.97 7.20
C ILE A 54 59.64 -19.35 7.17
N THR A 55 58.93 -19.69 6.08
CA THR A 55 58.15 -20.94 5.98
C THR A 55 58.97 -22.11 5.44
N SER A 56 60.12 -21.85 4.82
CA SER A 56 60.91 -22.83 4.03
C SER A 56 60.11 -23.51 2.91
N GLN A 57 59.04 -22.85 2.45
CA GLN A 57 58.22 -23.27 1.31
C GLN A 57 58.48 -22.37 0.10
N LEU A 58 58.27 -22.89 -1.10
CA LEU A 58 58.35 -22.14 -2.36
C LEU A 58 57.32 -21.00 -2.37
N PHE A 59 57.71 -19.80 -2.82
CA PHE A 59 56.84 -18.61 -2.76
C PHE A 59 55.58 -18.76 -3.62
N ASN A 60 54.44 -18.33 -3.08
CA ASN A 60 53.18 -18.20 -3.81
C ASN A 60 52.82 -16.71 -4.01
N ASP A 61 52.93 -15.91 -2.94
CA ASP A 61 52.79 -14.45 -2.96
C ASP A 61 54.08 -13.79 -2.41
N PRO A 62 55.16 -13.73 -3.23
CA PRO A 62 56.43 -13.15 -2.82
C PRO A 62 56.35 -11.63 -2.68
N VAL A 63 56.69 -11.09 -1.50
CA VAL A 63 56.75 -9.65 -1.23
C VAL A 63 58.16 -9.24 -0.83
N THR A 64 58.81 -8.39 -1.64
CA THR A 64 60.15 -7.87 -1.35
C THR A 64 60.06 -6.59 -0.53
N LEU A 65 60.58 -6.62 0.71
CA LEU A 65 60.65 -5.45 1.59
C LEU A 65 61.75 -4.47 1.15
N GLU A 66 61.68 -3.24 1.65
CA GLU A 66 62.68 -2.17 1.46
C GLU A 66 64.13 -2.57 1.79
N THR A 67 64.32 -3.62 2.60
CA THR A 67 65.64 -4.17 2.93
C THR A 67 66.19 -5.15 1.87
N GLY A 68 65.57 -5.22 0.68
CA GLY A 68 65.95 -6.15 -0.38
C GLY A 68 65.78 -7.63 0.00
N GLN A 69 64.79 -7.96 0.83
CA GLN A 69 64.52 -9.34 1.27
C GLN A 69 63.06 -9.70 0.99
N THR A 70 62.86 -10.88 0.39
CA THR A 70 61.54 -11.37 -0.04
C THR A 70 60.97 -12.36 0.96
N TYR A 71 59.69 -12.22 1.27
CA TYR A 71 58.94 -13.07 2.19
C TYR A 71 57.56 -13.39 1.61
N GLU A 72 57.02 -14.56 1.93
CA GLU A 72 55.64 -14.94 1.60
C GLU A 72 54.66 -13.99 2.34
N ARG A 73 53.72 -13.35 1.63
CA ARG A 73 52.88 -12.26 2.17
C ARG A 73 52.25 -12.62 3.52
N LYS A 74 51.64 -13.81 3.63
CA LYS A 74 50.97 -14.26 4.86
C LYS A 74 51.94 -14.37 6.04
N ALA A 75 53.14 -14.90 5.82
CA ALA A 75 54.15 -15.08 6.86
C ALA A 75 54.74 -13.76 7.37
N ILE A 76 54.87 -12.75 6.51
CA ILE A 76 55.34 -11.41 6.91
C ILE A 76 54.20 -10.53 7.47
N LEU A 77 52.95 -10.72 7.05
CA LEU A 77 51.77 -10.13 7.73
C LEU A 77 51.69 -10.61 9.18
N GLU A 78 51.68 -11.91 9.43
CA GLU A 78 51.66 -12.47 10.79
C GLU A 78 52.82 -11.95 11.66
N TRP A 79 54.00 -11.76 11.07
CA TRP A 79 55.15 -11.20 11.78
C TRP A 79 54.90 -9.75 12.24
N LEU A 80 54.31 -8.91 11.39
CA LEU A 80 53.96 -7.52 11.69
C LEU A 80 52.80 -7.43 12.70
N GLU A 81 51.75 -8.25 12.53
CA GLU A 81 50.58 -8.30 13.43
C GLU A 81 50.94 -8.71 14.86
N ARG A 82 51.96 -9.55 15.03
CA ARG A 82 52.57 -9.89 16.34
C ARG A 82 53.34 -8.73 16.99
N GLY A 83 53.30 -7.54 16.40
CA GLY A 83 53.87 -6.30 16.94
C GLY A 83 55.33 -6.03 16.57
N ASN A 84 55.93 -6.81 15.66
CA ASN A 84 57.31 -6.61 15.25
C ASN A 84 57.41 -5.47 14.22
N SER A 85 58.38 -4.58 14.40
CA SER A 85 58.64 -3.44 13.48
C SER A 85 59.99 -3.55 12.76
N THR A 86 60.52 -4.77 12.62
CA THR A 86 61.82 -5.08 12.04
C THR A 86 61.75 -6.22 11.04
N CYS A 87 62.58 -6.16 10.01
CA CYS A 87 62.73 -7.23 9.02
C CYS A 87 63.29 -8.51 9.69
N PRO A 88 62.67 -9.71 9.52
CA PRO A 88 63.06 -10.94 10.23
C PRO A 88 64.54 -11.30 10.14
N ILE A 89 65.12 -11.28 8.93
CA ILE A 89 66.53 -11.63 8.70
C ILE A 89 67.47 -10.47 9.07
N THR A 90 67.28 -9.30 8.44
CA THR A 90 68.25 -8.20 8.52
C THR A 90 68.17 -7.43 9.84
N ARG A 91 67.08 -7.60 10.59
CA ARG A 91 66.73 -6.87 11.83
C ARG A 91 66.66 -5.34 11.69
N HIS A 92 66.73 -4.82 10.47
CA HIS A 92 66.56 -3.40 10.20
C HIS A 92 65.10 -3.00 10.50
N LYS A 93 64.91 -1.81 11.08
CA LYS A 93 63.58 -1.28 11.38
C LYS A 93 62.87 -0.92 10.07
N LEU A 94 61.63 -1.37 9.93
CA LEU A 94 60.80 -1.05 8.77
C LEU A 94 60.20 0.35 8.91
N GLN A 95 60.17 1.10 7.80
CA GLN A 95 59.63 2.46 7.72
C GLN A 95 58.09 2.46 7.65
N SER A 96 57.50 1.38 7.15
CA SER A 96 56.05 1.19 7.00
C SER A 96 55.62 -0.18 7.49
N THR A 97 54.41 -0.28 8.03
CA THR A 97 53.70 -1.55 8.29
C THR A 97 52.84 -2.01 7.12
N HIS A 98 52.65 -1.17 6.09
CA HIS A 98 52.03 -1.60 4.84
C HIS A 98 53.06 -2.33 3.98
N LEU A 99 52.71 -3.55 3.56
CA LEU A 99 53.54 -4.37 2.69
C LEU A 99 53.54 -3.85 1.23
N PRO A 100 54.65 -3.97 0.51
CA PRO A 100 54.70 -3.76 -0.94
C PRO A 100 53.77 -4.69 -1.75
N LYS A 101 53.65 -4.38 -3.05
CA LYS A 101 53.04 -5.27 -4.04
C LYS A 101 53.85 -6.56 -4.21
N THR A 102 53.21 -7.57 -4.80
CA THR A 102 53.82 -8.86 -5.13
C THR A 102 54.94 -8.68 -6.15
N ASN A 103 56.04 -9.41 -5.97
CA ASN A 103 57.18 -9.44 -6.88
C ASN A 103 56.88 -10.41 -8.04
N TYR A 104 56.24 -9.89 -9.07
CA TYR A 104 55.87 -10.68 -10.25
C TYR A 104 57.07 -11.24 -11.01
N VAL A 105 58.20 -10.51 -11.11
CA VAL A 105 59.44 -11.03 -11.70
C VAL A 105 59.83 -12.36 -11.03
N LEU A 106 59.84 -12.41 -9.69
CA LEU A 106 60.16 -13.64 -8.97
C LEU A 106 59.06 -14.71 -9.14
N LYS A 107 57.78 -14.34 -9.06
CA LYS A 107 56.65 -15.28 -9.26
C LYS A 107 56.65 -15.91 -10.66
N ARG A 108 57.02 -15.12 -11.68
CA ARG A 108 57.16 -15.50 -13.10
C ARG A 108 58.33 -16.45 -13.33
N LEU A 109 59.49 -16.17 -12.73
CA LEU A 109 60.65 -17.06 -12.74
C LEU A 109 60.38 -18.40 -12.03
N ILE A 110 59.68 -18.36 -10.90
CA ILE A 110 59.23 -19.56 -10.17
C ILE A 110 58.27 -20.39 -11.03
N ALA A 111 57.28 -19.74 -11.64
CA ALA A 111 56.31 -20.41 -12.51
C ALA A 111 56.99 -21.03 -13.75
N SER A 112 57.94 -20.35 -14.39
CA SER A 112 58.71 -20.92 -15.50
C SER A 112 59.50 -22.16 -15.08
N TRP A 113 60.14 -22.11 -13.89
CA TRP A 113 60.86 -23.26 -13.36
C TRP A 113 59.95 -24.44 -13.03
N GLN A 114 58.71 -24.18 -12.59
CA GLN A 114 57.67 -25.21 -12.38
C GLN A 114 57.16 -25.80 -13.71
N ASP A 115 56.89 -24.93 -14.71
CA ASP A 115 56.46 -25.33 -16.06
C ASP A 115 57.50 -26.26 -16.73
N ASP A 116 58.80 -26.02 -16.49
CA ASP A 116 59.91 -26.84 -17.00
C ASP A 116 60.17 -28.12 -16.19
N HIS A 117 59.75 -28.19 -14.92
CA HIS A 117 60.05 -29.31 -14.01
C HIS A 117 58.80 -29.86 -13.27
N PRO A 118 57.74 -30.28 -13.98
CA PRO A 118 56.43 -30.63 -13.39
C PRO A 118 56.47 -31.80 -12.39
N ALA A 119 57.47 -32.69 -12.49
CA ALA A 119 57.67 -33.78 -11.52
C ALA A 119 58.05 -33.31 -10.10
N SER A 120 58.41 -32.04 -9.92
CA SER A 120 58.92 -31.48 -8.66
C SER A 120 57.83 -31.13 -7.64
N VAL A 121 56.58 -31.00 -8.09
CA VAL A 121 55.51 -30.33 -7.32
C VAL A 121 54.65 -31.35 -6.55
N VAL A 122 55.17 -31.81 -5.41
CA VAL A 122 54.39 -32.50 -4.38
C VAL A 122 54.55 -31.74 -3.06
N THR A 123 53.49 -31.00 -2.68
CA THR A 123 53.39 -30.27 -1.40
C THR A 123 52.01 -30.47 -0.81
N ASP A 124 51.93 -30.70 0.50
CA ASP A 124 50.69 -31.09 1.19
C ASP A 124 49.57 -30.03 1.12
N THR A 125 48.51 -30.34 0.36
CA THR A 125 47.18 -29.73 0.52
C THR A 125 46.14 -30.83 0.76
N ALA A 126 46.01 -31.26 2.02
CA ALA A 126 44.92 -32.13 2.44
C ALA A 126 43.57 -31.38 2.41
N TYR A 127 42.47 -32.14 2.36
CA TYR A 127 41.07 -31.68 2.25
C TYR A 127 40.63 -31.17 0.87
N VAL A 128 40.73 -32.04 -0.14
CA VAL A 128 39.75 -32.09 -1.24
C VAL A 128 38.64 -33.06 -0.84
N LEU A 129 37.39 -32.62 -0.86
CA LEU A 129 36.21 -33.49 -0.73
C LEU A 129 36.05 -34.34 -2.00
N PRO A 130 35.58 -35.60 -1.92
CA PRO A 130 35.36 -36.41 -3.10
C PRO A 130 34.25 -35.80 -3.97
N PRO A 131 34.39 -35.79 -5.31
CA PRO A 131 33.30 -35.40 -6.20
C PRO A 131 32.17 -36.43 -6.15
N GLU A 132 30.93 -35.98 -6.23
CA GLU A 132 29.78 -36.83 -6.54
C GLU A 132 29.85 -37.30 -8.00
N PRO A 133 29.22 -38.44 -8.36
CA PRO A 133 29.58 -39.16 -9.59
C PRO A 133 29.02 -38.49 -10.86
N GLU A 134 29.92 -37.98 -11.70
CA GLU A 134 29.60 -37.66 -13.09
C GLU A 134 29.48 -38.93 -13.94
N THR A 135 28.54 -38.91 -14.90
CA THR A 135 28.13 -40.06 -15.71
C THR A 135 29.22 -40.54 -16.67
N GLU A 136 29.42 -41.86 -16.80
CA GLU A 136 30.31 -42.44 -17.81
C GLU A 136 29.91 -42.05 -19.24
N VAL A 137 30.71 -41.19 -19.89
CA VAL A 137 30.64 -40.96 -21.34
C VAL A 137 31.66 -41.85 -22.03
N LEU A 138 31.17 -42.89 -22.70
CA LEU A 138 31.98 -43.85 -23.45
C LEU A 138 32.73 -43.17 -24.62
N LEU A 139 34.06 -43.26 -24.60
CA LEU A 139 34.91 -42.88 -25.73
C LEU A 139 34.70 -43.82 -26.94
N PRO A 140 34.35 -43.29 -28.13
CA PRO A 140 34.45 -44.05 -29.37
C PRO A 140 35.91 -44.34 -29.72
N ALA A 141 36.22 -45.54 -30.20
CA ALA A 141 37.58 -45.95 -30.52
C ALA A 141 38.16 -45.23 -31.76
N VAL A 142 39.49 -45.10 -31.79
CA VAL A 142 40.24 -44.45 -32.88
C VAL A 142 40.00 -45.14 -34.22
N SER A 143 39.63 -44.35 -35.24
CA SER A 143 39.57 -44.77 -36.65
C SER A 143 40.75 -44.16 -37.42
N PRO A 144 41.71 -44.97 -37.91
CA PRO A 144 42.90 -44.46 -38.58
C PRO A 144 42.66 -44.23 -40.08
N ASN A 145 42.05 -43.10 -40.46
CA ASN A 145 42.05 -42.61 -41.85
C ASN A 145 41.66 -41.13 -41.97
N CYS A 146 42.64 -40.23 -41.85
CA CYS A 146 42.56 -38.87 -42.44
C CYS A 146 43.97 -38.27 -42.63
N VAL A 147 44.74 -38.82 -43.57
CA VAL A 147 45.94 -38.14 -44.10
C VAL A 147 45.49 -37.06 -45.09
N ILE A 148 46.30 -36.01 -45.27
CA ILE A 148 46.06 -34.84 -46.16
C ILE A 148 45.06 -33.81 -45.61
N SER A 149 45.51 -33.02 -44.63
CA SER A 149 45.19 -31.57 -44.56
C SER A 149 46.22 -30.76 -43.74
N GLN A 150 47.50 -31.14 -43.77
CA GLN A 150 48.58 -30.26 -43.31
C GLN A 150 48.79 -29.13 -44.32
N ALA A 151 47.94 -28.11 -44.24
CA ALA A 151 48.18 -26.81 -44.84
C ALA A 151 49.09 -26.02 -43.89
N THR A 152 50.26 -25.64 -44.38
CA THR A 152 51.33 -24.96 -43.65
C THR A 152 50.85 -23.79 -42.79
N ILE A 153 51.04 -23.89 -41.48
CA ILE A 153 51.39 -22.71 -40.67
C ILE A 153 52.74 -22.22 -41.20
N ASP A 154 52.92 -20.90 -41.27
CA ASP A 154 54.20 -20.31 -41.64
C ASP A 154 55.13 -20.39 -40.42
N ASP A 155 56.25 -21.13 -40.49
CA ASP A 155 57.21 -21.34 -39.37
C ASP A 155 57.65 -20.02 -38.71
N GLY A 156 57.61 -18.92 -39.47
CA GLY A 156 57.87 -17.56 -38.99
C GLY A 156 56.86 -17.05 -37.96
N THR A 157 55.59 -17.41 -38.03
CA THR A 157 54.54 -16.91 -37.11
C THR A 157 54.61 -17.58 -35.74
N GLU A 158 54.87 -18.90 -35.70
CA GLU A 158 55.04 -19.62 -34.45
C GLU A 158 56.36 -19.24 -33.74
N SER A 159 57.43 -19.02 -34.51
CA SER A 159 58.70 -18.54 -33.96
C SER A 159 58.65 -17.08 -33.50
N GLU A 160 57.92 -16.19 -34.19
CA GLU A 160 57.65 -14.83 -33.71
C GLU A 160 56.81 -14.83 -32.42
N LEU A 161 55.78 -15.70 -32.34
CA LEU A 161 55.00 -15.89 -31.12
C LEU A 161 55.86 -16.40 -29.96
N ARG A 162 56.65 -17.45 -30.16
CA ARG A 162 57.55 -18.00 -29.13
C ARG A 162 58.56 -16.95 -28.65
N HIS A 163 59.11 -16.12 -29.54
CA HIS A 163 59.99 -15.03 -29.15
C HIS A 163 59.27 -13.91 -28.37
N ALA A 164 58.03 -13.56 -28.73
CA ALA A 164 57.23 -12.61 -27.96
C ALA A 164 56.88 -13.15 -26.55
N ILE A 165 56.53 -14.44 -26.44
CA ILE A 165 56.30 -15.11 -25.16
C ILE A 165 57.58 -15.12 -24.31
N ASP A 166 58.74 -15.43 -24.90
CA ASP A 166 60.04 -15.38 -24.22
C ASP A 166 60.35 -13.97 -23.70
N ASN A 167 60.21 -12.93 -24.53
CA ASN A 167 60.39 -11.53 -24.11
C ASN A 167 59.41 -11.08 -23.00
N LEU A 168 58.21 -11.65 -22.93
CA LEU A 168 57.26 -11.41 -21.83
C LEU A 168 57.64 -12.17 -20.54
N CYS A 169 58.29 -13.33 -20.66
CA CYS A 169 58.67 -14.19 -19.53
C CYS A 169 60.07 -13.92 -18.97
N THR A 170 61.00 -13.38 -19.77
CA THR A 170 62.42 -13.24 -19.39
C THR A 170 62.93 -11.79 -19.33
N CYS A 171 62.35 -10.83 -20.05
CA CYS A 171 62.88 -9.47 -20.07
C CYS A 171 62.59 -8.69 -18.78
N GLU A 172 63.54 -7.82 -18.39
CA GLU A 172 63.42 -6.85 -17.29
C GLU A 172 63.00 -5.44 -17.79
N ILE A 173 63.02 -5.22 -19.11
CA ILE A 173 62.72 -3.93 -19.74
C ILE A 173 61.21 -3.88 -20.05
N LEU A 174 60.44 -3.23 -19.18
CA LEU A 174 58.98 -3.07 -19.30
C LEU A 174 58.52 -2.79 -20.74
N LYS A 175 59.18 -1.86 -21.44
CA LYS A 175 58.82 -1.44 -22.80
C LYS A 175 58.94 -2.55 -23.86
N GLU A 176 59.85 -3.50 -23.68
CA GLU A 176 60.02 -4.63 -24.60
C GLU A 176 58.93 -5.68 -24.36
N SER A 177 58.57 -5.91 -23.09
CA SER A 177 57.43 -6.75 -22.72
C SER A 177 56.07 -6.11 -23.07
N GLU A 178 55.93 -4.78 -23.01
CA GLU A 178 54.76 -4.05 -23.55
C GLU A 178 54.61 -4.28 -25.07
N MET A 179 55.70 -4.19 -25.83
CA MET A 179 55.70 -4.50 -27.27
C MET A 179 55.43 -5.99 -27.55
N ALA A 180 55.86 -6.89 -26.65
CA ALA A 180 55.55 -8.31 -26.75
C ALA A 180 54.04 -8.57 -26.61
N VAL A 181 53.34 -7.93 -25.66
CA VAL A 181 51.87 -8.04 -25.52
C VAL A 181 51.15 -7.62 -26.80
N LEU A 182 51.53 -6.47 -27.40
CA LEU A 182 50.94 -5.99 -28.65
C LEU A 182 51.21 -6.95 -29.83
N THR A 183 52.39 -7.60 -29.84
CA THR A 183 52.75 -8.60 -30.84
C THR A 183 51.93 -9.88 -30.68
N ILE A 184 51.72 -10.34 -29.44
CA ILE A 184 50.87 -11.50 -29.12
C ILE A 184 49.41 -11.22 -29.50
N GLU A 185 48.85 -10.05 -29.17
CA GLU A 185 47.47 -9.67 -29.57
C GLU A 185 47.31 -9.69 -31.09
N ARG A 186 48.25 -9.07 -31.81
CA ARG A 186 48.26 -9.04 -33.28
C ARG A 186 48.29 -10.45 -33.87
N LEU A 187 49.17 -11.32 -33.37
CA LEU A 187 49.29 -12.70 -33.84
C LEU A 187 48.02 -13.51 -33.54
N TRP A 188 47.52 -13.47 -32.30
CA TRP A 188 46.31 -14.15 -31.84
C TRP A 188 45.06 -13.77 -32.65
N LYS A 189 44.93 -12.51 -33.09
CA LYS A 189 43.84 -12.07 -33.99
C LYS A 189 44.01 -12.51 -35.45
N THR A 190 45.21 -12.94 -35.86
CA THR A 190 45.48 -13.40 -37.23
C THR A 190 45.49 -14.92 -37.39
N THR A 191 45.73 -15.69 -36.33
CA THR A 191 45.74 -17.16 -36.37
C THR A 191 44.35 -17.75 -36.14
N THR A 192 43.98 -18.73 -36.96
CA THR A 192 42.70 -19.46 -36.83
C THR A 192 42.77 -20.51 -35.73
N LEU A 193 42.56 -20.10 -34.47
CA LEU A 193 42.17 -20.97 -33.34
C LEU A 193 42.96 -22.29 -33.21
N ASP A 194 44.28 -22.19 -33.07
CA ASP A 194 45.12 -23.36 -32.77
C ASP A 194 45.13 -23.67 -31.26
N VAL A 195 44.95 -24.95 -30.91
CA VAL A 195 44.98 -25.46 -29.55
C VAL A 195 46.39 -25.36 -28.95
N GLU A 196 47.45 -25.53 -29.77
CA GLU A 196 48.83 -25.44 -29.29
C GLU A 196 49.18 -23.99 -28.88
N ILE A 197 48.67 -22.99 -29.62
CA ILE A 197 48.82 -21.57 -29.27
C ILE A 197 48.09 -21.25 -27.95
N GLN A 198 46.87 -21.78 -27.74
CA GLN A 198 46.17 -21.61 -26.46
C GLN A 198 46.95 -22.26 -25.30
N MET A 199 47.49 -23.47 -25.50
CA MET A 199 48.29 -24.16 -24.47
C MET A 199 49.59 -23.42 -24.13
N MET A 200 50.24 -22.78 -25.11
CA MET A 200 51.42 -21.94 -24.86
C MET A 200 51.08 -20.68 -24.04
N LEU A 201 49.96 -20.02 -24.34
CA LEU A 201 49.57 -18.78 -23.66
C LEU A 201 48.90 -18.97 -22.30
N SER A 202 48.33 -20.16 -22.02
CA SER A 202 47.69 -20.47 -20.72
C SER A 202 48.69 -20.87 -19.61
N LYS A 203 49.99 -20.98 -19.93
CA LYS A 203 51.04 -21.32 -18.95
C LYS A 203 51.11 -20.32 -17.79
N SER A 204 51.43 -20.82 -16.59
CA SER A 204 51.51 -20.00 -15.38
C SER A 204 52.55 -18.88 -15.48
N SER A 205 53.72 -19.17 -16.08
CA SER A 205 54.73 -18.17 -16.44
C SER A 205 54.17 -17.00 -17.25
N VAL A 206 53.44 -17.30 -18.33
CA VAL A 206 52.89 -16.31 -19.27
C VAL A 206 51.76 -15.49 -18.64
N ILE A 207 50.85 -16.12 -17.90
CA ILE A 207 49.76 -15.41 -17.19
C ILE A 207 50.32 -14.44 -16.14
N ASN A 208 51.33 -14.85 -15.35
CA ASN A 208 51.96 -13.94 -14.40
C ASN A 208 52.70 -12.78 -15.09
N GLY A 209 53.27 -13.00 -16.28
CA GLY A 209 53.83 -11.93 -17.12
C GLY A 209 52.77 -10.93 -17.61
N PHE A 210 51.59 -11.38 -18.04
CA PHE A 210 50.49 -10.47 -18.38
C PHE A 210 50.01 -9.65 -17.17
N VAL A 211 49.89 -10.26 -15.99
CA VAL A 211 49.51 -9.55 -14.74
C VAL A 211 50.56 -8.50 -14.35
N GLU A 212 51.85 -8.78 -14.56
CA GLU A 212 52.92 -7.81 -14.35
C GLU A 212 52.77 -6.57 -15.23
N ILE A 213 52.49 -6.75 -16.53
CA ILE A 213 52.23 -5.63 -17.45
C ILE A 213 50.95 -4.88 -17.05
N LEU A 214 49.90 -5.60 -16.64
CA LEU A 214 48.63 -5.01 -16.22
C LEU A 214 48.76 -4.04 -15.05
N PHE A 215 49.73 -4.26 -14.14
CA PHE A 215 49.91 -3.46 -12.94
C PHE A 215 51.08 -2.45 -13.00
N ASN A 216 51.95 -2.54 -14.02
CA ASN A 216 53.10 -1.64 -14.20
C ASN A 216 53.01 -0.73 -15.45
N SER A 217 52.28 -1.12 -16.49
CA SER A 217 52.13 -0.29 -17.69
C SER A 217 51.22 0.92 -17.44
N VAL A 218 51.48 2.00 -18.18
CA VAL A 218 50.69 3.24 -18.19
C VAL A 218 50.05 3.47 -19.58
N ASP A 219 50.35 2.64 -20.57
CA ASP A 219 49.82 2.77 -21.93
C ASP A 219 48.39 2.18 -22.01
N PRO A 220 47.36 2.99 -22.33
CA PRO A 220 45.98 2.51 -22.38
C PRO A 220 45.72 1.51 -23.51
N GLN A 221 46.53 1.49 -24.57
CA GLN A 221 46.46 0.48 -25.61
C GLN A 221 46.98 -0.86 -25.08
N VAL A 222 48.18 -0.88 -24.49
CA VAL A 222 48.77 -2.11 -23.93
C VAL A 222 47.87 -2.69 -22.83
N LEU A 223 47.38 -1.86 -21.90
CA LEU A 223 46.45 -2.31 -20.85
C LEU A 223 45.15 -2.90 -21.42
N LYS A 224 44.60 -2.33 -22.51
CA LYS A 224 43.45 -2.90 -23.22
C LYS A 224 43.78 -4.25 -23.85
N SER A 225 44.90 -4.37 -24.55
CA SER A 225 45.38 -5.61 -25.17
C SER A 225 45.60 -6.72 -24.14
N THR A 226 46.27 -6.42 -23.02
CA THR A 226 46.48 -7.35 -21.89
C THR A 226 45.17 -7.87 -21.33
N ILE A 227 44.19 -6.99 -21.05
CA ILE A 227 42.88 -7.42 -20.54
C ILE A 227 42.13 -8.24 -21.60
N SER A 228 42.16 -7.87 -22.87
CA SER A 228 41.48 -8.63 -23.93
C SER A 228 42.00 -10.06 -24.02
N LEU A 229 43.33 -10.24 -24.00
CA LEU A 229 43.99 -11.55 -24.00
C LEU A 229 43.66 -12.36 -22.74
N LEU A 230 43.84 -11.79 -21.53
CA LEU A 230 43.51 -12.47 -20.28
C LEU A 230 42.03 -12.88 -20.18
N THR A 231 41.13 -12.03 -20.70
CA THR A 231 39.69 -12.30 -20.72
C THR A 231 39.36 -13.45 -21.67
N GLU A 232 39.93 -13.46 -22.88
CA GLU A 232 39.65 -14.53 -23.85
C GLU A 232 40.27 -15.86 -23.43
N LEU A 233 41.52 -15.85 -22.94
CA LEU A 233 42.18 -17.03 -22.38
C LEU A 233 41.38 -17.58 -21.18
N GLY A 234 40.99 -16.72 -20.23
CA GLY A 234 40.16 -17.08 -19.08
C GLY A 234 38.73 -17.52 -19.43
N SER A 235 38.23 -17.20 -20.63
CA SER A 235 36.95 -17.72 -21.13
C SER A 235 37.07 -19.14 -21.70
N LYS A 236 38.26 -19.53 -22.18
CA LYS A 236 38.56 -20.84 -22.79
C LYS A 236 39.20 -21.83 -21.82
N ASP A 237 39.96 -21.34 -20.83
CA ASP A 237 40.66 -22.14 -19.83
C ASP A 237 40.39 -21.63 -18.40
N LYS A 238 39.87 -22.52 -17.55
CA LYS A 238 39.58 -22.26 -16.14
C LYS A 238 40.86 -22.14 -15.29
N ALA A 239 41.99 -22.72 -15.72
CA ALA A 239 43.26 -22.62 -15.00
C ALA A 239 43.75 -21.17 -14.95
N VAL A 240 43.55 -20.40 -16.02
CA VAL A 240 43.88 -18.96 -16.07
C VAL A 240 43.10 -18.18 -15.02
N ILE A 241 41.80 -18.45 -14.87
CA ILE A 241 40.97 -17.82 -13.82
C ILE A 241 41.42 -18.24 -12.41
N GLN A 242 41.86 -19.50 -12.22
CA GLN A 242 42.42 -19.95 -10.95
C GLN A 242 43.74 -19.23 -10.61
N ILE A 243 44.65 -19.06 -11.58
CA ILE A 243 45.90 -18.30 -11.39
C ILE A 243 45.61 -16.83 -11.01
N LEU A 244 44.65 -16.19 -11.70
CA LEU A 244 44.25 -14.81 -11.43
C LEU A 244 43.47 -14.62 -10.10
N THR A 245 43.01 -15.70 -9.46
CA THR A 245 42.32 -15.68 -8.16
C THR A 245 43.15 -16.23 -7.00
N GLN A 246 44.41 -16.62 -7.24
CA GLN A 246 45.32 -17.06 -6.18
C GLN A 246 45.76 -15.95 -5.21
N ILE A 247 45.68 -14.68 -5.63
CA ILE A 247 46.10 -13.53 -4.83
C ILE A 247 44.98 -12.47 -4.83
N ASP A 248 44.42 -12.19 -3.66
CA ASP A 248 43.27 -11.28 -3.52
C ASP A 248 43.55 -9.84 -3.98
N SER A 249 44.80 -9.37 -3.84
CA SER A 249 45.22 -8.02 -4.27
C SER A 249 45.10 -7.79 -5.77
N ASP A 250 45.14 -8.86 -6.56
CA ASP A 250 45.16 -8.77 -8.02
C ASP A 250 43.75 -8.43 -8.51
N VAL A 251 42.73 -9.01 -7.85
CA VAL A 251 41.31 -8.66 -8.02
C VAL A 251 41.03 -7.23 -7.54
N ASP A 252 41.69 -6.75 -6.48
CA ASP A 252 41.62 -5.34 -6.07
C ASP A 252 42.21 -4.41 -7.13
N ASP A 253 43.44 -4.66 -7.60
CA ASP A 253 44.11 -3.82 -8.59
C ASP A 253 43.34 -3.77 -9.91
N ILE A 254 42.80 -4.89 -10.40
CA ILE A 254 41.90 -4.97 -11.57
C ILE A 254 40.66 -4.09 -11.35
N ILE A 255 40.04 -4.14 -10.17
CA ILE A 255 38.91 -3.26 -9.83
C ILE A 255 39.35 -1.79 -9.76
N THR A 256 40.58 -1.46 -9.35
CA THR A 256 41.07 -0.07 -9.46
C THR A 256 41.25 0.38 -10.92
N LEU A 257 41.71 -0.50 -11.82
CA LEU A 257 41.83 -0.21 -13.26
C LEU A 257 40.47 0.03 -13.90
N PHE A 258 39.49 -0.80 -13.54
CA PHE A 258 38.09 -0.59 -13.90
C PHE A 258 37.57 0.78 -13.44
N LYS A 259 37.77 1.13 -12.16
CA LYS A 259 37.41 2.44 -11.59
C LYS A 259 38.14 3.63 -12.23
N LYS A 260 39.36 3.44 -12.74
CA LYS A 260 40.12 4.45 -13.52
C LYS A 260 39.57 4.66 -14.94
N GLY A 261 38.58 3.87 -15.37
CA GLY A 261 37.82 4.07 -16.61
C GLY A 261 38.03 3.02 -17.71
N LEU A 262 38.90 2.01 -17.46
CA LEU A 262 39.18 0.90 -18.38
C LEU A 262 38.00 -0.08 -18.36
N SER A 263 37.01 0.19 -19.21
CA SER A 263 35.73 -0.51 -19.31
C SER A 263 35.87 -2.03 -19.49
N GLU A 264 36.87 -2.43 -20.25
CA GLU A 264 37.18 -3.80 -20.66
C GLU A 264 37.45 -4.71 -19.46
N ALA A 265 37.98 -4.16 -18.36
CA ALA A 265 38.23 -4.87 -17.11
C ALA A 265 36.95 -5.49 -16.51
N VAL A 266 35.76 -4.96 -16.82
CA VAL A 266 34.49 -5.49 -16.31
C VAL A 266 34.22 -6.93 -16.76
N VAL A 267 34.73 -7.32 -17.94
CA VAL A 267 34.55 -8.67 -18.48
C VAL A 267 35.45 -9.66 -17.74
N LEU A 268 36.70 -9.27 -17.46
CA LEU A 268 37.61 -10.05 -16.63
C LEU A 268 37.06 -10.20 -15.20
N ILE A 269 36.56 -9.12 -14.59
CA ILE A 269 35.93 -9.18 -13.25
C ILE A 269 34.72 -10.12 -13.22
N TYR A 270 33.91 -10.14 -14.29
CA TYR A 270 32.80 -11.11 -14.41
C TYR A 270 33.30 -12.57 -14.48
N LEU A 271 34.38 -12.85 -15.22
CA LEU A 271 34.98 -14.19 -15.29
C LEU A 271 35.63 -14.63 -13.97
N LEU A 272 36.23 -13.70 -13.21
CA LEU A 272 36.82 -13.95 -11.88
C LEU A 272 35.77 -14.32 -10.81
N ARG A 273 34.47 -14.07 -11.05
CA ARG A 273 33.35 -14.37 -10.14
C ARG A 273 33.60 -13.97 -8.67
N PRO A 274 33.95 -12.70 -8.38
CA PRO A 274 34.17 -12.23 -7.01
C PRO A 274 32.91 -12.41 -6.15
N SER A 275 33.11 -12.51 -4.83
CA SER A 275 32.03 -12.62 -3.86
C SER A 275 31.17 -11.34 -3.82
N PHE A 276 29.90 -11.51 -3.43
CA PHE A 276 28.94 -10.40 -3.34
C PHE A 276 29.41 -9.27 -2.39
N SER A 277 29.96 -9.62 -1.23
CA SER A 277 30.52 -8.62 -0.29
C SER A 277 31.65 -7.82 -0.93
N ALA A 278 32.59 -8.47 -1.62
CA ALA A 278 33.67 -7.79 -2.32
C ALA A 278 33.18 -6.81 -3.40
N LEU A 279 32.04 -7.09 -4.07
CA LEU A 279 31.47 -6.16 -5.05
C LEU A 279 30.83 -4.90 -4.42
N ILE A 280 30.26 -5.01 -3.22
CA ILE A 280 29.66 -3.87 -2.49
C ILE A 280 30.72 -3.09 -1.71
N ASP A 281 31.59 -3.76 -0.95
CA ASP A 281 32.66 -3.11 -0.17
C ASP A 281 33.62 -2.30 -1.07
N ARG A 282 33.78 -2.73 -2.33
CA ARG A 282 34.59 -2.05 -3.34
C ARG A 282 33.82 -1.01 -4.16
N ASP A 283 32.58 -0.66 -3.78
CA ASP A 283 31.73 0.40 -4.36
C ASP A 283 31.76 0.42 -5.91
N MET A 284 31.30 -0.66 -6.53
CA MET A 284 31.38 -0.83 -7.98
C MET A 284 30.16 -0.31 -8.76
N VAL A 285 29.05 -0.01 -8.09
CA VAL A 285 27.75 0.27 -8.73
C VAL A 285 27.82 1.47 -9.68
N GLU A 286 28.43 2.59 -9.27
CA GLU A 286 28.55 3.76 -10.15
C GLU A 286 29.43 3.47 -11.38
N SER A 287 30.50 2.69 -11.23
CA SER A 287 31.38 2.31 -12.34
C SER A 287 30.69 1.37 -13.34
N LEU A 288 29.92 0.39 -12.87
CA LEU A 288 29.08 -0.47 -13.72
C LEU A 288 28.04 0.38 -14.50
N VAL A 289 27.40 1.32 -13.80
CA VAL A 289 26.42 2.26 -14.37
C VAL A 289 27.07 3.19 -15.41
N THR A 290 28.34 3.60 -15.28
CA THR A 290 29.02 4.39 -16.33
C THR A 290 29.41 3.58 -17.56
N VAL A 291 29.67 2.27 -17.45
CA VAL A 291 29.85 1.40 -18.63
C VAL A 291 28.56 1.29 -19.44
N ILE A 292 27.42 1.02 -18.78
CA ILE A 292 26.12 0.86 -19.47
C ILE A 292 25.65 2.18 -20.14
N LYS A 293 26.20 3.33 -19.72
CA LYS A 293 26.00 4.63 -20.39
C LYS A 293 26.81 4.83 -21.67
N LYS A 294 27.98 4.21 -21.82
CA LYS A 294 28.79 4.35 -23.04
C LYS A 294 28.02 3.74 -24.22
N ASN A 295 28.10 4.37 -25.39
CA ASN A 295 27.63 3.73 -26.62
C ASN A 295 28.63 2.63 -27.03
N GLU A 296 28.14 1.60 -27.73
CA GLU A 296 28.98 0.50 -28.19
C GLU A 296 29.79 0.89 -29.43
N GLU A 297 30.94 1.53 -29.21
CA GLU A 297 31.93 1.81 -30.24
C GLU A 297 33.15 0.89 -30.06
N ASN A 298 33.41 0.03 -31.05
CA ASN A 298 34.64 -0.78 -31.20
C ASN A 298 34.95 -1.79 -30.08
N PHE A 299 34.02 -2.74 -29.84
CA PHE A 299 34.18 -3.89 -28.93
C PHE A 299 33.91 -5.27 -29.58
N ALA A 300 34.07 -5.40 -30.90
CA ALA A 300 33.74 -6.64 -31.62
C ALA A 300 34.66 -7.83 -31.28
N ASP A 301 35.89 -7.57 -30.84
CA ASP A 301 36.95 -8.58 -30.69
C ASP A 301 37.02 -9.24 -29.29
N MET A 302 35.95 -9.18 -28.48
CA MET A 302 35.94 -9.74 -27.11
C MET A 302 34.90 -10.86 -26.94
N CYS A 303 35.23 -11.88 -26.14
CA CYS A 303 34.36 -13.04 -25.88
C CYS A 303 33.00 -12.69 -25.23
N LEU A 304 32.87 -11.49 -24.64
CA LEU A 304 31.63 -10.94 -24.11
C LEU A 304 31.73 -9.41 -24.12
N LYS A 305 30.66 -8.71 -24.50
CA LYS A 305 30.64 -7.24 -24.51
C LYS A 305 30.77 -6.67 -23.10
N PRO A 306 31.52 -5.56 -22.88
CA PRO A 306 31.56 -4.88 -21.59
C PRO A 306 30.19 -4.42 -21.07
N LYS A 307 29.25 -4.04 -21.95
CA LYS A 307 27.85 -3.71 -21.58
C LYS A 307 27.17 -4.92 -20.93
N THR A 308 27.21 -6.08 -21.60
CA THR A 308 26.62 -7.34 -21.12
C THR A 308 27.22 -7.75 -19.78
N ALA A 309 28.55 -7.78 -19.67
CA ALA A 309 29.23 -8.12 -18.41
C ALA A 309 28.87 -7.17 -17.25
N ALA A 310 28.74 -5.86 -17.53
CA ALA A 310 28.30 -4.89 -16.53
C ALA A 310 26.85 -5.12 -16.07
N ILE A 311 25.95 -5.53 -16.97
CA ILE A 311 24.56 -5.89 -16.66
C ILE A 311 24.49 -7.17 -15.84
N LEU A 312 25.27 -8.20 -16.19
CA LEU A 312 25.32 -9.47 -15.44
C LEU A 312 25.82 -9.26 -14.00
N LEU A 313 26.89 -8.48 -13.81
CA LEU A 313 27.38 -8.12 -12.48
C LEU A 313 26.37 -7.27 -11.69
N LEU A 314 25.71 -6.31 -12.32
CA LEU A 314 24.70 -5.46 -11.67
C LEU A 314 23.46 -6.28 -11.25
N ALA A 315 23.04 -7.24 -12.07
CA ALA A 315 21.98 -8.19 -11.73
C ALA A 315 22.39 -9.14 -10.59
N GLN A 316 23.63 -9.63 -10.57
CA GLN A 316 24.16 -10.43 -9.45
C GLN A 316 24.10 -9.66 -8.13
N ILE A 317 24.54 -8.40 -8.12
CA ILE A 317 24.51 -7.50 -6.96
C ILE A 317 23.06 -7.25 -6.47
N ILE A 318 22.08 -7.15 -7.38
CA ILE A 318 20.67 -6.95 -7.01
C ILE A 318 19.98 -8.25 -6.56
N ARG A 319 20.36 -9.41 -7.14
CA ARG A 319 19.71 -10.71 -6.87
C ARG A 319 20.16 -11.37 -5.56
N THR A 320 21.37 -11.06 -5.07
CA THR A 320 21.97 -11.71 -3.89
C THR A 320 21.84 -10.90 -2.59
N ASN A 321 21.05 -9.83 -2.60
CA ASN A 321 20.98 -8.84 -1.52
C ASN A 321 19.64 -8.93 -0.75
N GLU A 322 19.70 -9.30 0.53
CA GLU A 322 18.54 -9.40 1.44
C GLU A 322 18.00 -8.02 1.83
N GLU A 323 17.03 -7.52 1.04
CA GLU A 323 16.09 -6.38 1.22
C GLU A 323 16.63 -4.99 1.60
N THR A 324 17.74 -4.90 2.33
CA THR A 324 18.21 -3.73 3.06
C THR A 324 18.89 -2.70 2.16
N ASP A 325 19.89 -3.12 1.37
CA ASP A 325 20.68 -2.22 0.52
C ASP A 325 20.17 -2.16 -0.94
N THR A 326 19.37 -3.13 -1.39
CA THR A 326 18.77 -3.14 -2.74
C THR A 326 18.04 -1.82 -3.08
N PRO A 327 17.23 -1.20 -2.19
CA PRO A 327 16.58 0.07 -2.47
C PRO A 327 17.53 1.27 -2.56
N PHE A 328 18.78 1.17 -2.07
CA PHE A 328 19.80 2.20 -2.26
C PHE A 328 20.46 2.06 -3.64
N ILE A 329 20.86 0.84 -4.01
CA ILE A 329 21.47 0.52 -5.31
C ILE A 329 20.52 0.88 -6.45
N VAL A 330 19.23 0.52 -6.35
CA VAL A 330 18.22 0.88 -7.35
C VAL A 330 18.03 2.40 -7.45
N LYS A 331 18.12 3.16 -6.34
CA LYS A 331 18.06 4.64 -6.39
C LYS A 331 19.24 5.26 -7.14
N ILE A 332 20.42 4.63 -7.15
CA ILE A 332 21.55 5.05 -8.00
C ILE A 332 21.19 4.85 -9.48
N ILE A 333 20.68 3.66 -9.85
CA ILE A 333 20.25 3.35 -11.23
C ILE A 333 19.19 4.35 -11.72
N LEU A 334 18.14 4.58 -10.93
CA LEU A 334 17.06 5.52 -11.24
C LEU A 334 17.60 6.96 -11.46
N ARG A 335 18.41 7.48 -10.53
CA ARG A 335 19.05 8.81 -10.65
C ARG A 335 19.95 8.92 -11.88
N SER A 336 20.59 7.82 -12.26
CA SER A 336 21.56 7.81 -13.36
C SER A 336 20.94 7.92 -14.76
N LYS A 337 19.62 7.69 -14.89
CA LYS A 337 18.88 7.59 -16.18
C LYS A 337 19.38 6.49 -17.13
N VAL A 338 19.77 5.34 -16.59
CA VAL A 338 20.28 4.20 -17.40
C VAL A 338 19.20 3.17 -17.76
N ILE A 339 17.98 3.35 -17.25
CA ILE A 339 16.81 2.46 -17.46
C ILE A 339 16.58 2.16 -18.95
N GLU A 340 16.58 3.18 -19.81
CA GLU A 340 16.40 3.04 -21.27
C GLU A 340 17.48 2.17 -21.93
N LYS A 341 18.74 2.25 -21.46
CA LYS A 341 19.87 1.46 -21.97
C LYS A 341 19.85 0.01 -21.48
N ILE A 342 19.21 -0.27 -20.34
CA ILE A 342 18.97 -1.63 -19.81
C ILE A 342 17.73 -2.23 -20.48
N ALA A 343 16.69 -1.45 -20.76
CA ALA A 343 15.54 -1.88 -21.55
C ALA A 343 15.97 -2.30 -22.97
N GLY A 344 16.82 -1.50 -23.63
CA GLY A 344 17.50 -1.88 -24.88
C GLY A 344 18.59 -2.97 -24.75
N SER A 345 18.66 -3.70 -23.63
CA SER A 345 19.36 -5.00 -23.54
C SER A 345 18.40 -6.20 -23.55
N LEU A 346 17.08 -5.96 -23.53
CA LEU A 346 16.06 -6.96 -23.81
C LEU A 346 16.06 -7.38 -25.29
N GLU A 347 16.63 -6.53 -26.16
CA GLU A 347 16.92 -6.79 -27.58
C GLU A 347 18.18 -7.65 -27.82
N SER A 348 18.98 -7.94 -26.78
CA SER A 348 20.27 -8.65 -26.93
C SER A 348 20.06 -10.12 -27.30
N GLU A 349 20.81 -10.63 -28.27
CA GLU A 349 20.78 -12.05 -28.70
C GLU A 349 21.02 -13.03 -27.52
N ASN A 350 21.76 -12.60 -26.50
CA ASN A 350 22.12 -13.40 -25.33
C ASN A 350 20.97 -13.47 -24.30
N SER A 351 20.34 -14.64 -24.15
CA SER A 351 19.25 -14.88 -23.19
C SER A 351 19.61 -14.56 -21.74
N VAL A 352 20.87 -14.76 -21.34
CA VAL A 352 21.33 -14.47 -19.97
C VAL A 352 21.39 -12.96 -19.72
N GLU A 353 21.70 -12.16 -20.76
CA GLU A 353 21.62 -10.70 -20.67
C GLU A 353 20.16 -10.23 -20.54
N ARG A 354 19.25 -10.80 -21.35
CA ARG A 354 17.82 -10.47 -21.31
C ARG A 354 17.22 -10.77 -19.94
N ILE A 355 17.50 -11.95 -19.37
CA ILE A 355 17.03 -12.34 -18.03
C ILE A 355 17.62 -11.43 -16.94
N ALA A 356 18.92 -11.10 -17.01
CA ALA A 356 19.56 -10.18 -16.08
C ALA A 356 18.96 -8.76 -16.15
N ALA A 357 18.67 -8.26 -17.36
CA ALA A 357 17.99 -6.98 -17.58
C ALA A 357 16.56 -7.00 -17.01
N VAL A 358 15.76 -8.04 -17.31
CA VAL A 358 14.43 -8.28 -16.69
C VAL A 358 14.52 -8.20 -15.16
N GLY A 359 15.50 -8.88 -14.56
CA GLY A 359 15.70 -8.90 -13.12
C GLY A 359 15.97 -7.52 -12.53
N ILE A 360 16.85 -6.71 -13.14
CA ILE A 360 17.15 -5.34 -12.71
C ILE A 360 15.91 -4.43 -12.87
N LEU A 361 15.24 -4.50 -14.01
CA LEU A 361 14.10 -3.64 -14.36
C LEU A 361 12.90 -3.91 -13.44
N LEU A 362 12.64 -5.16 -13.08
CA LEU A 362 11.63 -5.54 -12.08
C LEU A 362 11.84 -4.81 -10.74
N ARG A 363 13.07 -4.82 -10.19
CA ARG A 363 13.35 -4.13 -8.92
C ARG A 363 13.31 -2.61 -9.07
N CYS A 364 13.59 -2.07 -10.26
CA CYS A 364 13.36 -0.65 -10.55
C CYS A 364 11.87 -0.28 -10.47
N MET A 365 10.98 -1.06 -11.10
CA MET A 365 9.53 -0.85 -11.07
C MET A 365 8.95 -0.98 -9.64
N GLN A 366 9.49 -1.89 -8.83
CA GLN A 366 9.11 -2.08 -7.43
C GLN A 366 9.60 -0.93 -6.51
N CYS A 367 10.75 -0.30 -6.80
CA CYS A 367 11.29 0.79 -5.98
C CYS A 367 10.79 2.20 -6.35
N ASP A 368 10.58 2.48 -7.64
CA ASP A 368 9.92 3.70 -8.11
C ASP A 368 9.05 3.38 -9.33
N GLY A 369 7.75 3.22 -9.07
CA GLY A 369 6.77 2.83 -10.08
C GLY A 369 6.67 3.75 -11.29
N LYS A 370 7.20 4.97 -11.23
CA LYS A 370 7.19 5.93 -12.35
C LYS A 370 8.05 5.49 -13.52
N CYS A 371 9.02 4.59 -13.32
CA CYS A 371 9.81 4.07 -14.43
C CYS A 371 9.06 3.08 -15.32
N ARG A 372 7.91 2.53 -14.90
CA ARG A 372 7.15 1.54 -15.68
C ARG A 372 6.82 2.03 -17.10
N ASN A 373 6.35 3.27 -17.25
CA ASN A 373 6.01 3.83 -18.56
C ASN A 373 7.25 3.94 -19.49
N ILE A 374 8.42 4.25 -18.95
CA ILE A 374 9.69 4.34 -19.72
C ILE A 374 10.16 2.94 -20.13
N ILE A 375 10.00 1.95 -19.24
CA ILE A 375 10.36 0.55 -19.52
C ILE A 375 9.41 -0.01 -20.59
N ALA A 376 8.11 0.19 -20.44
CA ALA A 376 7.10 -0.26 -21.41
C ALA A 376 7.29 0.32 -22.82
N ASP A 377 7.72 1.59 -22.92
CA ASP A 377 8.03 2.27 -24.18
C ASP A 377 9.38 1.84 -24.82
N LYS A 378 10.19 1.02 -24.12
CA LYS A 378 11.55 0.62 -24.53
C LYS A 378 11.87 -0.86 -24.33
N ALA A 379 10.88 -1.69 -24.01
CA ALA A 379 11.08 -3.13 -23.77
C ALA A 379 10.60 -3.93 -24.98
N GLU A 380 11.54 -4.54 -25.70
CA GLU A 380 11.23 -5.52 -26.74
C GLU A 380 10.80 -6.84 -26.08
N LEU A 381 9.49 -7.09 -26.05
CA LEU A 381 8.92 -8.19 -25.26
C LEU A 381 8.98 -9.54 -25.98
N ALA A 382 9.06 -9.55 -27.33
CA ALA A 382 9.04 -10.81 -28.09
C ALA A 382 10.22 -11.73 -27.68
N GLN A 383 11.44 -11.18 -27.61
CA GLN A 383 12.64 -11.94 -27.22
C GLN A 383 12.60 -12.45 -25.75
N ILE A 384 11.87 -11.77 -24.86
CA ILE A 384 11.68 -12.22 -23.47
C ILE A 384 10.83 -13.48 -23.44
N LEU A 385 9.80 -13.56 -24.28
CA LEU A 385 8.93 -14.74 -24.38
C LEU A 385 9.63 -15.94 -25.01
N GLU A 386 10.53 -15.74 -25.95
CA GLU A 386 11.42 -16.82 -26.42
C GLU A 386 12.32 -17.32 -25.29
N SER A 387 12.85 -16.40 -24.47
CA SER A 387 13.72 -16.74 -23.34
C SER A 387 12.99 -17.55 -22.27
N PHE A 388 11.71 -17.24 -22.02
CA PHE A 388 10.85 -17.96 -21.07
C PHE A 388 10.76 -19.47 -21.37
N MET A 389 10.79 -19.87 -22.65
CA MET A 389 10.67 -21.28 -23.06
C MET A 389 11.92 -22.13 -22.75
N GLY A 390 13.09 -21.51 -22.61
CA GLY A 390 14.37 -22.17 -22.29
C GLY A 390 14.97 -21.78 -20.93
N ALA A 391 14.24 -20.99 -20.15
CA ALA A 391 14.65 -20.45 -18.86
C ALA A 391 14.51 -21.48 -17.71
N SER A 392 15.25 -21.31 -16.62
CA SER A 392 15.03 -22.09 -15.40
C SER A 392 13.73 -21.66 -14.69
N GLU A 393 13.18 -22.48 -13.79
CA GLU A 393 11.97 -22.13 -13.02
C GLU A 393 12.12 -20.80 -12.26
N ALA A 394 13.33 -20.50 -11.78
CA ALA A 394 13.65 -19.25 -11.10
C ALA A 394 13.60 -18.04 -12.05
N ASP A 395 14.20 -18.17 -13.23
CA ASP A 395 14.21 -17.12 -14.26
C ASP A 395 12.81 -16.89 -14.87
N GLN A 396 12.06 -17.99 -15.09
CA GLN A 396 10.64 -17.94 -15.45
C GLN A 396 9.83 -17.18 -14.39
N SER A 397 10.12 -17.38 -13.10
CA SER A 397 9.47 -16.62 -12.03
C SER A 397 9.74 -15.12 -12.10
N GLU A 398 10.95 -14.70 -12.50
CA GLU A 398 11.30 -13.28 -12.66
C GLU A 398 10.62 -12.67 -13.88
N ILE A 399 10.54 -13.41 -15.00
CA ILE A 399 9.82 -12.99 -16.22
C ILE A 399 8.32 -12.80 -15.94
N ILE A 400 7.67 -13.73 -15.22
CA ILE A 400 6.26 -13.59 -14.84
C ILE A 400 6.04 -12.37 -13.94
N LYS A 401 6.89 -12.19 -12.91
CA LYS A 401 6.82 -11.02 -12.02
C LYS A 401 6.99 -9.72 -12.82
N PHE A 402 7.99 -9.66 -13.71
CA PHE A 402 8.23 -8.52 -14.60
C PHE A 402 7.03 -8.20 -15.50
N LEU A 403 6.47 -9.18 -16.21
CA LEU A 403 5.29 -8.97 -17.07
C LEU A 403 4.08 -8.52 -16.26
N SER A 404 3.85 -9.08 -15.07
CA SER A 404 2.72 -8.68 -14.21
C SER A 404 2.86 -7.25 -13.65
N GLU A 405 4.09 -6.82 -13.37
CA GLU A 405 4.40 -5.45 -12.95
C GLU A 405 4.33 -4.46 -14.10
N LEU A 406 4.77 -4.85 -15.30
CA LEU A 406 4.74 -4.01 -16.49
C LEU A 406 3.32 -3.66 -16.93
N LEU A 407 2.32 -4.50 -16.59
CA LEU A 407 0.89 -4.27 -16.88
C LEU A 407 0.18 -3.34 -15.88
N ARG A 408 0.91 -2.78 -14.91
CA ARG A 408 0.38 -1.81 -13.91
C ARG A 408 0.53 -0.36 -14.39
N LEU A 409 0.28 -0.09 -15.68
CA LEU A 409 0.39 1.26 -16.26
C LEU A 409 -0.89 2.08 -16.11
N ASN A 410 -0.73 3.41 -16.12
CA ASN A 410 -1.84 4.36 -15.99
C ASN A 410 -2.72 4.50 -17.26
N ARG A 411 -2.22 4.14 -18.45
CA ARG A 411 -3.00 4.11 -19.71
C ARG A 411 -3.42 2.68 -20.07
N ARG A 412 -4.72 2.38 -19.98
CA ARG A 412 -5.36 1.13 -20.41
C ARG A 412 -5.15 0.88 -21.90
N THR A 413 -5.19 1.93 -22.73
CA THR A 413 -4.91 1.83 -24.17
C THR A 413 -3.52 1.26 -24.44
N PHE A 414 -2.51 1.70 -23.70
CA PHE A 414 -1.13 1.20 -23.80
C PHE A 414 -0.98 -0.21 -23.20
N ASN A 415 -1.63 -0.50 -22.06
CA ASN A 415 -1.72 -1.86 -21.51
C ASN A 415 -2.31 -2.86 -22.52
N GLU A 416 -3.34 -2.47 -23.30
CA GLU A 416 -3.88 -3.34 -24.36
C GLU A 416 -2.92 -3.55 -25.54
N GLN A 417 -2.04 -2.60 -25.85
CA GLN A 417 -1.00 -2.78 -26.87
C GLN A 417 0.05 -3.80 -26.39
N ILE A 418 0.54 -3.64 -25.15
CA ILE A 418 1.51 -4.56 -24.51
C ILE A 418 0.96 -5.99 -24.43
N LEU A 419 -0.30 -6.15 -24.01
CA LEU A 419 -0.96 -7.46 -24.00
C LEU A 419 -1.07 -8.08 -25.40
N ARG A 420 -1.21 -7.27 -26.47
CA ARG A 420 -1.26 -7.79 -27.86
C ARG A 420 0.11 -8.26 -28.32
N ILE A 421 1.17 -7.49 -28.07
CA ILE A 421 2.56 -7.91 -28.30
C ILE A 421 2.82 -9.26 -27.60
N VAL A 422 2.51 -9.34 -26.30
CA VAL A 422 2.72 -10.55 -25.49
C VAL A 422 1.90 -11.76 -26.00
N LYS A 423 0.75 -11.52 -26.66
CA LYS A 423 -0.17 -12.57 -27.15
C LYS A 423 0.14 -13.05 -28.56
N ASP A 424 0.45 -12.12 -29.46
CA ASP A 424 0.41 -12.34 -30.91
C ASP A 424 1.83 -12.26 -31.57
N GLU A 425 2.89 -11.80 -30.87
CA GLU A 425 4.27 -11.65 -31.43
C GLU A 425 5.31 -12.67 -30.93
N GLY A 426 4.97 -13.55 -29.98
CA GLY A 426 5.83 -14.65 -29.55
C GLY A 426 5.95 -15.77 -30.61
N SER A 427 7.13 -16.38 -30.74
CA SER A 427 7.38 -17.49 -31.68
C SER A 427 6.61 -18.79 -31.34
N PHE A 428 6.07 -18.88 -30.12
CA PHE A 428 5.16 -19.93 -29.67
C PHE A 428 3.90 -19.31 -29.03
N SER A 429 2.84 -20.11 -28.88
CA SER A 429 1.58 -19.65 -28.28
C SER A 429 1.75 -19.32 -26.78
N THR A 430 2.02 -18.05 -26.46
CA THR A 430 2.28 -17.57 -25.09
C THR A 430 1.20 -18.01 -24.09
N MET A 431 -0.08 -17.96 -24.49
CA MET A 431 -1.19 -18.38 -23.63
C MET A 431 -1.14 -19.87 -23.29
N HIS A 432 -0.61 -20.72 -24.18
CA HIS A 432 -0.45 -22.15 -23.91
C HIS A 432 0.77 -22.41 -23.01
N SER A 433 1.89 -21.73 -23.25
CA SER A 433 3.07 -21.80 -22.38
C SER A 433 2.76 -21.33 -20.95
N LEU A 434 1.97 -20.26 -20.81
CA LEU A 434 1.48 -19.77 -19.51
C LEU A 434 0.49 -20.73 -18.84
N LEU A 435 -0.36 -21.43 -19.61
CA LEU A 435 -1.24 -22.47 -19.06
C LEU A 435 -0.45 -23.67 -18.53
N VAL A 436 0.56 -24.13 -19.26
CA VAL A 436 1.44 -25.22 -18.80
C VAL A 436 2.22 -24.78 -17.56
N TYR A 437 2.77 -23.57 -17.54
CA TYR A 437 3.45 -23.02 -16.35
C TYR A 437 2.50 -22.85 -15.17
N LEU A 438 1.24 -22.44 -15.37
CA LEU A 438 0.23 -22.33 -14.30
C LEU A 438 0.04 -23.65 -13.56
N GLN A 439 0.05 -24.77 -14.28
CA GLN A 439 -0.12 -26.12 -13.73
C GLN A 439 1.10 -26.64 -12.96
N THR A 440 2.28 -26.02 -13.14
CA THR A 440 3.53 -26.36 -12.43
C THR A 440 4.03 -25.24 -11.51
N ALA A 441 3.36 -24.09 -11.45
CA ALA A 441 3.84 -22.90 -10.77
C ALA A 441 3.88 -23.08 -9.23
N PRO A 442 4.89 -22.50 -8.55
CA PRO A 442 4.87 -22.36 -7.10
C PRO A 442 3.60 -21.64 -6.62
N GLN A 443 3.06 -22.00 -5.45
CA GLN A 443 1.81 -21.45 -4.91
C GLN A 443 1.83 -19.92 -4.69
N GLU A 444 3.01 -19.32 -4.57
CA GLU A 444 3.20 -17.87 -4.50
C GLU A 444 3.03 -17.15 -5.85
N LEU A 445 2.99 -17.90 -6.95
CA LEU A 445 2.97 -17.36 -8.33
C LEU A 445 1.73 -17.78 -9.10
N THR A 446 1.07 -18.88 -8.72
CA THR A 446 -0.22 -19.32 -9.29
C THR A 446 -1.23 -18.18 -9.46
N PRO A 447 -1.44 -17.24 -8.50
CA PRO A 447 -2.37 -16.13 -8.70
C PRO A 447 -1.94 -15.16 -9.80
N VAL A 448 -0.64 -14.86 -9.87
CA VAL A 448 -0.06 -13.90 -10.82
C VAL A 448 -0.11 -14.44 -12.25
N VAL A 449 0.24 -15.72 -12.43
CA VAL A 449 0.16 -16.41 -13.72
C VAL A 449 -1.29 -16.49 -14.20
N ALA A 450 -2.22 -16.86 -13.32
CA ALA A 450 -3.65 -16.91 -13.63
C ALA A 450 -4.19 -15.52 -14.01
N GLY A 451 -3.82 -14.47 -13.28
CA GLY A 451 -4.16 -13.09 -13.60
C GLY A 451 -3.66 -12.68 -14.99
N LEU A 452 -2.39 -12.94 -15.31
CA LEU A 452 -1.80 -12.66 -16.62
C LEU A 452 -2.51 -13.42 -17.76
N LEU A 453 -2.75 -14.72 -17.58
CA LEU A 453 -3.43 -15.57 -18.56
C LEU A 453 -4.87 -15.09 -18.84
N LEU A 454 -5.60 -14.70 -17.80
CA LEU A 454 -6.94 -14.15 -17.91
C LEU A 454 -6.96 -12.79 -18.64
N GLN A 455 -6.00 -11.90 -18.37
CA GLN A 455 -5.87 -10.64 -19.12
C GLN A 455 -5.60 -10.88 -20.61
N LEU A 456 -4.77 -11.88 -20.94
CA LEU A 456 -4.46 -12.23 -22.32
C LEU A 456 -5.66 -12.84 -23.06
N ASP A 457 -6.47 -13.71 -22.43
CA ASP A 457 -7.71 -14.24 -23.04
C ASP A 457 -8.65 -13.11 -23.50
N LEU A 458 -8.91 -12.15 -22.59
CA LEU A 458 -9.94 -11.11 -22.72
C LEU A 458 -9.60 -9.92 -23.65
N LEU A 459 -8.46 -9.97 -24.35
CA LEU A 459 -8.15 -9.06 -25.45
C LEU A 459 -9.06 -9.20 -26.67
N LYS A 460 -9.74 -10.34 -26.82
CA LYS A 460 -10.69 -10.62 -27.91
C LYS A 460 -12.04 -10.91 -27.25
N GLU A 461 -13.16 -10.61 -27.91
CA GLU A 461 -14.50 -10.74 -27.29
C GLU A 461 -14.70 -12.13 -26.64
N PRO A 462 -15.30 -12.21 -25.44
CA PRO A 462 -15.36 -13.45 -24.67
C PRO A 462 -16.22 -14.49 -25.38
N ARG A 463 -15.55 -15.44 -26.07
CA ARG A 463 -16.17 -16.67 -26.57
C ARG A 463 -16.84 -17.44 -25.42
N LYS A 464 -17.88 -18.23 -25.76
CA LYS A 464 -18.71 -18.98 -24.81
C LYS A 464 -17.97 -19.95 -23.87
N MET A 465 -16.74 -20.35 -24.20
CA MET A 465 -15.89 -21.22 -23.38
C MET A 465 -14.43 -20.94 -23.78
N SER A 466 -13.51 -20.88 -22.81
CA SER A 466 -12.07 -20.78 -23.09
C SER A 466 -11.29 -21.46 -21.96
N ILE A 467 -10.57 -22.54 -22.26
CA ILE A 467 -9.86 -23.35 -21.25
C ILE A 467 -8.91 -22.48 -20.41
N TYR A 468 -8.24 -21.51 -21.05
CA TYR A 468 -7.36 -20.53 -20.40
C TYR A 468 -8.05 -19.68 -19.33
N ARG A 469 -9.36 -19.43 -19.50
CA ARG A 469 -10.17 -18.61 -18.60
C ARG A 469 -10.68 -19.42 -17.43
N GLU A 470 -11.26 -20.60 -17.69
CA GLU A 470 -11.79 -21.46 -16.62
C GLU A 470 -10.66 -21.81 -15.63
N GLU A 471 -9.55 -22.37 -16.12
CA GLU A 471 -8.39 -22.77 -15.30
C GLU A 471 -7.80 -21.60 -14.50
N ALA A 472 -7.76 -20.39 -15.09
CA ALA A 472 -7.26 -19.20 -14.40
C ALA A 472 -8.18 -18.73 -13.28
N ILE A 473 -9.50 -18.72 -13.48
CA ILE A 473 -10.44 -18.30 -12.44
C ILE A 473 -10.54 -19.38 -11.35
N ASP A 474 -10.52 -20.66 -11.71
CA ASP A 474 -10.47 -21.77 -10.74
C ASP A 474 -9.18 -21.75 -9.91
N SER A 475 -8.03 -21.45 -10.54
CA SER A 475 -6.77 -21.23 -9.83
C SER A 475 -6.85 -20.06 -8.85
N LEU A 476 -7.45 -18.92 -9.23
CA LEU A 476 -7.66 -17.77 -8.34
C LEU A 476 -8.63 -18.08 -7.19
N ILE A 477 -9.72 -18.80 -7.46
CA ILE A 477 -10.70 -19.24 -6.45
C ILE A 477 -10.06 -20.23 -5.47
N SER A 478 -9.25 -21.17 -5.96
CA SER A 478 -8.47 -22.10 -5.13
C SER A 478 -7.47 -21.34 -4.25
N CYS A 479 -6.72 -20.38 -4.81
CA CYS A 479 -5.77 -19.55 -4.09
C CYS A 479 -6.43 -18.61 -3.05
N LEU A 480 -7.68 -18.17 -3.26
CA LEU A 480 -8.44 -17.47 -2.23
C LEU A 480 -8.89 -18.40 -1.09
N ARG A 481 -9.16 -19.68 -1.39
CA ARG A 481 -9.67 -20.68 -0.43
C ARG A 481 -8.57 -21.36 0.39
N SER A 482 -7.30 -21.27 0.00
CA SER A 482 -6.15 -21.91 0.66
C SER A 482 -5.76 -21.25 2.00
N SER A 483 -6.58 -21.45 3.03
CA SER A 483 -6.39 -20.86 4.39
C SER A 483 -5.07 -21.24 5.10
N GLU A 484 -4.34 -22.23 4.58
CA GLU A 484 -3.01 -22.63 5.02
C GLU A 484 -1.90 -21.66 4.57
N HIS A 485 -2.11 -20.92 3.48
CA HIS A 485 -1.09 -20.09 2.81
C HIS A 485 -1.54 -18.62 2.67
N PRO A 486 -1.50 -17.81 3.75
CA PRO A 486 -2.04 -16.44 3.74
C PRO A 486 -1.45 -15.50 2.69
N ALA A 487 -0.16 -15.67 2.33
CA ALA A 487 0.48 -14.88 1.29
C ALA A 487 -0.15 -15.12 -0.09
N THR A 488 -0.40 -16.38 -0.45
CA THR A 488 -1.13 -16.77 -1.67
C THR A 488 -2.57 -16.23 -1.66
N GLN A 489 -3.26 -16.27 -0.51
CA GLN A 489 -4.60 -15.68 -0.39
C GLN A 489 -4.58 -14.16 -0.63
N MET A 490 -3.63 -13.44 -0.01
CA MET A 490 -3.46 -11.99 -0.18
C MET A 490 -3.17 -11.65 -1.64
N LEU A 491 -2.20 -12.32 -2.26
CA LEU A 491 -1.82 -12.07 -3.64
C LEU A 491 -2.93 -12.42 -4.64
N ALA A 492 -3.77 -13.42 -4.35
CA ALA A 492 -4.98 -13.69 -5.14
C ALA A 492 -6.03 -12.56 -5.02
N ALA A 493 -6.28 -12.05 -3.81
CA ALA A 493 -7.18 -10.93 -3.59
C ALA A 493 -6.67 -9.62 -4.24
N GLU A 494 -5.37 -9.33 -4.15
CA GLU A 494 -4.70 -8.21 -4.82
C GLU A 494 -4.73 -8.37 -6.34
N THR A 495 -4.51 -9.58 -6.85
CA THR A 495 -4.60 -9.86 -8.30
C THR A 495 -6.01 -9.55 -8.78
N ILE A 496 -7.05 -10.06 -8.12
CA ILE A 496 -8.46 -9.80 -8.47
C ILE A 496 -8.78 -8.31 -8.39
N GLU A 497 -8.28 -7.59 -7.38
CA GLU A 497 -8.48 -6.13 -7.29
C GLU A 497 -7.79 -5.39 -8.45
N SER A 498 -6.60 -5.85 -8.87
CA SER A 498 -5.82 -5.27 -9.96
C SER A 498 -6.43 -5.53 -11.35
N LEU A 499 -7.24 -6.58 -11.51
CA LEU A 499 -7.91 -6.91 -12.78
C LEU A 499 -8.89 -5.82 -13.25
N GLN A 500 -9.34 -4.91 -12.37
CA GLN A 500 -10.06 -3.69 -12.79
C GLN A 500 -9.26 -2.85 -13.81
N GLY A 501 -7.92 -2.93 -13.78
CA GLY A 501 -7.05 -2.36 -14.82
C GLY A 501 -6.91 -0.84 -14.79
N LYS A 502 -7.18 -0.19 -13.65
CA LYS A 502 -7.01 1.25 -13.42
C LYS A 502 -5.96 1.49 -12.33
N PHE A 503 -4.81 2.05 -12.73
CA PHE A 503 -3.64 2.25 -11.87
C PHE A 503 -3.18 3.71 -11.85
N THR A 504 -2.49 4.10 -10.79
CA THR A 504 -1.71 5.35 -10.75
C THR A 504 -0.49 5.28 -11.67
N SER A 505 0.13 6.43 -11.90
CA SER A 505 1.51 6.59 -12.37
C SER A 505 2.58 5.92 -11.49
N SER A 506 2.24 5.49 -10.27
CA SER A 506 3.07 4.65 -9.37
C SER A 506 2.71 3.15 -9.42
N GLY A 507 1.71 2.74 -10.21
CA GLY A 507 1.22 1.36 -10.30
C GLY A 507 0.32 0.90 -9.15
N GLU A 508 -0.14 1.82 -8.29
CA GLU A 508 -1.11 1.52 -7.23
C GLU A 508 -2.52 1.31 -7.80
N SER A 509 -3.26 0.37 -7.24
CA SER A 509 -4.70 0.19 -7.50
C SER A 509 -5.48 1.48 -7.23
N LEU A 510 -6.32 1.89 -8.20
CA LEU A 510 -7.32 2.94 -8.02
C LEU A 510 -8.72 2.39 -7.71
N THR A 511 -8.88 1.07 -7.57
CA THR A 511 -10.18 0.39 -7.39
C THR A 511 -10.95 0.93 -6.18
N ARG A 512 -10.32 1.04 -5.01
CA ARG A 512 -10.96 1.61 -3.80
C ARG A 512 -11.36 3.07 -4.00
N ASP A 513 -10.48 3.92 -4.52
CA ASP A 513 -10.74 5.36 -4.70
C ASP A 513 -11.83 5.62 -5.75
N LEU A 514 -11.93 4.81 -6.81
CA LEU A 514 -12.99 4.89 -7.81
C LEU A 514 -14.35 4.48 -7.22
N LEU A 515 -14.39 3.46 -6.37
CA LEU A 515 -15.62 3.10 -5.64
C LEU A 515 -16.02 4.18 -4.63
N LEU A 516 -15.06 4.84 -3.97
CA LEU A 516 -15.35 5.99 -3.09
C LEU A 516 -15.89 7.19 -3.87
N LYS A 517 -15.36 7.48 -5.08
CA LYS A 517 -15.92 8.46 -6.03
C LYS A 517 -17.38 8.09 -6.37
N ARG A 518 -17.65 6.83 -6.74
CA ARG A 518 -19.01 6.30 -7.02
C ARG A 518 -19.96 6.32 -5.81
N ALA A 519 -19.44 6.22 -4.59
CA ALA A 519 -20.19 6.35 -3.33
C ALA A 519 -20.41 7.81 -2.86
N GLY A 520 -19.86 8.80 -3.58
CA GLY A 520 -19.98 10.23 -3.26
C GLY A 520 -18.90 10.81 -2.32
N LEU A 521 -17.85 10.04 -2.00
CA LEU A 521 -16.71 10.46 -1.15
C LEU A 521 -15.47 10.84 -1.99
N ASP A 522 -15.70 11.68 -3.00
CA ASP A 522 -14.74 12.20 -3.99
C ASP A 522 -13.50 12.96 -3.41
N LYS A 523 -13.38 13.11 -2.09
CA LYS A 523 -12.24 13.76 -1.43
C LYS A 523 -10.94 12.93 -1.48
N SER A 524 -10.99 11.60 -1.34
CA SER A 524 -9.77 10.77 -1.46
C SER A 524 -9.28 10.73 -2.90
N TYR A 525 -10.17 10.40 -3.83
CA TYR A 525 -9.91 10.36 -5.26
C TYR A 525 -9.27 11.67 -5.77
N LYS A 526 -9.84 12.84 -5.44
CA LYS A 526 -9.24 14.15 -5.79
C LYS A 526 -7.93 14.46 -5.08
N LYS A 527 -7.62 13.84 -3.93
CA LYS A 527 -6.32 13.99 -3.26
C LYS A 527 -5.24 13.18 -3.98
N LYS A 528 -5.51 11.91 -4.34
CA LYS A 528 -4.60 11.10 -5.16
C LYS A 528 -4.36 11.76 -6.52
N LEU A 529 -5.43 12.04 -7.28
CA LEU A 529 -5.32 12.59 -8.65
C LEU A 529 -4.56 13.93 -8.70
N ARG A 530 -4.71 14.80 -7.70
CA ARG A 530 -3.92 16.04 -7.59
C ARG A 530 -2.43 15.80 -7.31
N THR A 531 -2.09 14.73 -6.60
CA THR A 531 -0.70 14.33 -6.34
C THR A 531 -0.04 13.88 -7.64
N GLU A 532 -0.80 13.23 -8.54
CA GLU A 532 -0.34 12.84 -9.87
C GLU A 532 -0.23 14.02 -10.84
N GLN A 533 -1.26 14.88 -10.91
CA GLN A 533 -1.28 16.08 -11.76
C GLN A 533 -0.18 17.10 -11.41
N LEU A 534 0.36 17.07 -10.19
CA LEU A 534 1.55 17.83 -9.78
C LEU A 534 2.87 17.27 -10.35
N SER A 535 2.84 16.12 -11.03
CA SER A 535 4.00 15.47 -11.65
C SER A 535 3.94 15.39 -13.19
N THR A 536 2.76 15.55 -13.80
CA THR A 536 2.55 15.50 -15.25
C THR A 536 2.03 16.81 -15.82
N VAL A 537 2.95 17.70 -16.21
CA VAL A 537 2.62 18.96 -16.90
C VAL A 537 2.64 18.75 -18.42
N THR A 538 1.48 18.45 -19.02
CA THR A 538 0.97 19.06 -20.28
C THR A 538 -0.36 18.42 -20.74
N GLY A 539 -1.37 19.26 -21.03
CA GLY A 539 -1.97 19.26 -22.38
C GLY A 539 -3.02 18.23 -22.81
N GLU A 540 -3.59 17.38 -21.95
CA GLU A 540 -4.56 16.35 -22.38
C GLU A 540 -5.98 16.58 -21.83
N THR A 541 -6.95 16.81 -22.73
CA THR A 541 -8.40 16.84 -22.42
C THR A 541 -9.28 16.01 -23.36
N GLU A 542 -8.76 15.59 -24.52
CA GLU A 542 -9.48 14.71 -25.46
C GLU A 542 -9.04 13.24 -25.27
N GLU A 543 -7.72 12.97 -25.18
CA GLU A 543 -7.17 11.65 -24.84
C GLU A 543 -7.80 11.05 -23.58
N THR A 544 -8.06 11.88 -22.56
CA THR A 544 -8.70 11.46 -21.31
C THR A 544 -10.09 10.84 -21.49
N SER A 545 -10.85 11.22 -22.54
CA SER A 545 -12.20 10.70 -22.77
C SER A 545 -12.21 9.36 -23.50
N GLU A 546 -11.22 9.09 -24.35
CA GLU A 546 -11.07 7.78 -24.98
C GLU A 546 -10.46 6.76 -24.02
N GLU A 547 -9.51 7.21 -23.21
CA GLU A 547 -8.88 6.43 -22.13
C GLU A 547 -9.89 6.05 -21.03
N GLU A 548 -10.78 6.97 -20.59
CA GLU A 548 -11.87 6.61 -19.65
C GLU A 548 -12.81 5.54 -20.23
N LYS A 549 -13.19 5.63 -21.53
CA LYS A 549 -14.04 4.62 -22.20
C LYS A 549 -13.36 3.25 -22.29
N ALA A 550 -12.12 3.20 -22.78
CA ALA A 550 -11.37 1.95 -22.90
C ALA A 550 -11.24 1.23 -21.54
N ALA A 551 -11.05 2.00 -20.47
CA ALA A 551 -10.97 1.48 -19.12
C ALA A 551 -12.33 1.11 -18.51
N GLU A 552 -13.46 1.69 -18.95
CA GLU A 552 -14.81 1.22 -18.60
C GLU A 552 -15.24 -0.03 -19.38
N GLU A 553 -14.92 -0.13 -20.67
CA GLU A 553 -15.15 -1.33 -21.47
C GLU A 553 -14.31 -2.52 -20.98
N TRP A 554 -13.09 -2.27 -20.51
CA TRP A 554 -12.27 -3.28 -19.83
C TRP A 554 -12.88 -3.71 -18.49
N GLU A 555 -13.27 -2.74 -17.64
CA GLU A 555 -13.89 -2.99 -16.35
C GLU A 555 -15.17 -3.85 -16.49
N GLN A 556 -15.99 -3.58 -17.52
CA GLN A 556 -17.18 -4.37 -17.85
C GLN A 556 -16.84 -5.78 -18.35
N ARG A 557 -15.92 -5.92 -19.33
CA ARG A 557 -15.49 -7.22 -19.87
C ARG A 557 -14.95 -8.14 -18.77
N MET A 558 -14.07 -7.60 -17.92
CA MET A 558 -13.45 -8.34 -16.82
C MET A 558 -14.46 -8.74 -15.75
N ALA A 559 -15.28 -7.79 -15.26
CA ALA A 559 -16.28 -8.07 -14.24
C ALA A 559 -17.33 -9.09 -14.72
N PHE A 560 -17.76 -9.02 -16.00
CA PHE A 560 -18.68 -10.01 -16.57
C PHE A 560 -18.14 -11.44 -16.48
N VAL A 561 -16.86 -11.63 -16.80
CA VAL A 561 -16.22 -12.95 -16.82
C VAL A 561 -15.96 -13.47 -15.41
N LEU A 562 -15.38 -12.65 -14.52
CA LEU A 562 -15.13 -13.02 -13.11
C LEU A 562 -16.43 -13.39 -12.36
N VAL A 563 -17.54 -12.75 -12.71
CA VAL A 563 -18.85 -12.97 -12.07
C VAL A 563 -19.63 -14.13 -12.70
N SER A 564 -19.52 -14.36 -14.00
CA SER A 564 -20.28 -15.43 -14.67
C SER A 564 -19.70 -16.84 -14.44
N HIS A 565 -18.41 -16.93 -14.05
CA HIS A 565 -17.72 -18.19 -13.80
C HIS A 565 -18.42 -19.06 -12.74
N GLU A 566 -18.74 -20.31 -13.09
CA GLU A 566 -19.53 -21.26 -12.29
C GLU A 566 -20.69 -20.64 -11.49
N PHE A 567 -21.46 -19.75 -12.13
CA PHE A 567 -22.61 -19.04 -11.52
C PHE A 567 -22.24 -18.17 -10.29
N GLY A 568 -20.99 -17.71 -10.21
CA GLY A 568 -20.53 -16.72 -9.23
C GLY A 568 -19.82 -17.31 -8.00
N LEU A 569 -19.18 -18.48 -8.09
CA LEU A 569 -18.39 -19.07 -7.00
C LEU A 569 -17.31 -18.12 -6.43
N LEU A 570 -16.82 -17.17 -7.23
CA LEU A 570 -15.91 -16.12 -6.76
C LEU A 570 -16.48 -15.32 -5.58
N PHE A 571 -17.80 -15.09 -5.52
CA PHE A 571 -18.42 -14.40 -4.39
C PHE A 571 -18.39 -15.22 -3.09
N GLU A 572 -18.41 -16.55 -3.17
CA GLU A 572 -18.21 -17.41 -2.00
C GLU A 572 -16.75 -17.35 -1.51
N ALA A 573 -15.79 -17.40 -2.42
CA ALA A 573 -14.37 -17.27 -2.08
C ALA A 573 -14.04 -15.91 -1.46
N LEU A 574 -14.58 -14.82 -2.01
CA LEU A 574 -14.47 -13.47 -1.43
C LEU A 574 -15.20 -13.36 -0.08
N ALA A 575 -16.33 -14.04 0.11
CA ALA A 575 -17.04 -14.10 1.39
C ALA A 575 -16.26 -14.86 2.48
N GLU A 576 -15.41 -15.83 2.11
CA GLU A 576 -14.49 -16.50 3.04
C GLU A 576 -13.27 -15.61 3.35
N GLY A 577 -12.62 -15.01 2.35
CA GLY A 577 -11.53 -14.05 2.56
C GLY A 577 -11.94 -12.87 3.46
N LEU A 578 -13.18 -12.40 3.32
CA LEU A 578 -13.80 -11.41 4.21
C LEU A 578 -13.91 -11.83 5.69
N LYS A 579 -13.84 -13.12 6.03
CA LYS A 579 -13.81 -13.62 7.41
C LYS A 579 -12.39 -13.64 8.00
N SER A 580 -11.36 -13.57 7.16
CA SER A 580 -9.96 -13.75 7.57
C SER A 580 -9.50 -12.79 8.67
N ARG A 581 -8.53 -13.24 9.48
CA ARG A 581 -7.88 -12.45 10.53
C ARG A 581 -6.99 -11.34 9.97
N TYR A 582 -6.42 -11.54 8.78
CA TYR A 582 -5.50 -10.61 8.13
C TYR A 582 -6.25 -9.39 7.58
N THR A 583 -5.72 -8.19 7.84
CA THR A 583 -6.36 -6.92 7.48
C THR A 583 -6.26 -6.59 6.00
N GLU A 584 -5.11 -6.84 5.36
CA GLU A 584 -4.96 -6.61 3.90
C GLU A 584 -5.89 -7.53 3.10
N LEU A 585 -5.83 -8.85 3.33
CA LEU A 585 -6.72 -9.83 2.68
C LEU A 585 -8.20 -9.46 2.84
N ARG A 586 -8.62 -9.08 4.05
CA ARG A 586 -10.00 -8.64 4.29
C ARG A 586 -10.34 -7.38 3.50
N SER A 587 -9.40 -6.44 3.38
CA SER A 587 -9.58 -5.19 2.63
C SER A 587 -9.72 -5.44 1.12
N SER A 588 -8.79 -6.16 0.48
CA SER A 588 -8.86 -6.41 -0.97
C SER A 588 -9.99 -7.35 -1.35
N CYS A 589 -10.38 -8.33 -0.50
CA CYS A 589 -11.62 -9.08 -0.69
C CYS A 589 -12.88 -8.19 -0.55
N PHE A 590 -12.88 -7.20 0.36
CA PHE A 590 -13.99 -6.25 0.52
C PHE A 590 -14.11 -5.32 -0.69
N VAL A 591 -13.00 -4.71 -1.13
CA VAL A 591 -12.95 -3.83 -2.30
C VAL A 591 -13.36 -4.58 -3.57
N SER A 592 -12.83 -5.80 -3.79
CA SER A 592 -13.19 -6.65 -4.93
C SER A 592 -14.66 -7.07 -4.90
N ALA A 593 -15.20 -7.46 -3.74
CA ALA A 593 -16.61 -7.81 -3.60
C ALA A 593 -17.54 -6.63 -3.93
N ILE A 594 -17.23 -5.43 -3.44
CA ILE A 594 -18.03 -4.21 -3.72
C ILE A 594 -17.91 -3.79 -5.19
N TRP A 595 -16.73 -3.92 -5.79
CA TRP A 595 -16.54 -3.69 -7.23
C TRP A 595 -17.46 -4.59 -8.05
N LEU A 596 -17.39 -5.90 -7.86
CA LEU A 596 -18.18 -6.85 -8.63
C LEU A 596 -19.70 -6.72 -8.36
N ILE A 597 -20.12 -6.43 -7.12
CA ILE A 597 -21.53 -6.12 -6.80
C ILE A 597 -21.99 -4.79 -7.42
N HIS A 598 -21.11 -3.80 -7.58
CA HIS A 598 -21.45 -2.58 -8.32
C HIS A 598 -21.67 -2.88 -9.81
N MET A 599 -20.75 -3.64 -10.44
CA MET A 599 -20.85 -4.01 -11.85
C MET A 599 -22.06 -4.90 -12.17
N LEU A 600 -22.54 -5.71 -11.22
CA LEU A 600 -23.82 -6.44 -11.37
C LEU A 600 -25.03 -5.53 -11.68
N GLY A 601 -24.96 -4.23 -11.38
CA GLY A 601 -25.99 -3.24 -11.77
C GLY A 601 -25.94 -2.81 -13.24
N THR A 602 -24.77 -2.88 -13.88
CA THR A 602 -24.57 -2.53 -15.31
C THR A 602 -24.59 -3.74 -16.24
N LEU A 603 -24.25 -4.93 -15.71
CA LEU A 603 -24.21 -6.18 -16.47
C LEU A 603 -25.61 -6.75 -16.75
N PRO A 604 -25.80 -7.53 -17.83
CA PRO A 604 -27.05 -8.23 -18.11
C PRO A 604 -27.40 -9.20 -16.98
N ASP A 605 -28.69 -9.40 -16.71
CA ASP A 605 -29.10 -10.28 -15.62
C ASP A 605 -28.99 -11.76 -16.01
N THR A 606 -28.02 -12.43 -15.39
CA THR A 606 -27.75 -13.86 -15.53
C THR A 606 -28.25 -14.68 -14.34
N GLY A 607 -28.99 -14.07 -13.40
CA GLY A 607 -29.40 -14.69 -12.13
C GLY A 607 -28.31 -14.69 -11.04
N VAL A 608 -27.05 -14.43 -11.41
CA VAL A 608 -25.90 -14.40 -10.48
C VAL A 608 -26.03 -13.30 -9.40
N ARG A 609 -26.91 -12.30 -9.62
CA ARG A 609 -27.32 -11.34 -8.58
C ARG A 609 -27.80 -12.03 -7.29
N GLY A 610 -28.52 -13.15 -7.42
CA GLY A 610 -28.96 -13.96 -6.28
C GLY A 610 -27.80 -14.63 -5.54
N ALA A 611 -26.82 -15.20 -6.27
CA ALA A 611 -25.62 -15.80 -5.68
C ALA A 611 -24.80 -14.76 -4.90
N ALA A 612 -24.55 -13.59 -5.49
CA ALA A 612 -23.88 -12.47 -4.82
C ALA A 612 -24.60 -12.04 -3.53
N ARG A 613 -25.94 -11.97 -3.57
CA ARG A 613 -26.78 -11.62 -2.43
C ARG A 613 -26.65 -12.64 -1.29
N VAL A 614 -26.79 -13.94 -1.60
CA VAL A 614 -26.69 -15.04 -0.62
C VAL A 614 -25.31 -15.09 0.04
N CYS A 615 -24.23 -14.95 -0.73
CA CYS A 615 -22.87 -15.01 -0.18
C CYS A 615 -22.50 -13.77 0.64
N LEU A 616 -22.85 -12.56 0.18
CA LEU A 616 -22.21 -11.33 0.66
C LEU A 616 -23.12 -10.36 1.42
N LEU A 617 -24.46 -10.36 1.24
CA LEU A 617 -25.34 -9.36 1.85
C LEU A 617 -25.18 -9.30 3.39
N LYS A 618 -25.21 -10.45 4.05
CA LYS A 618 -25.02 -10.56 5.50
C LYS A 618 -23.65 -10.06 5.96
N ARG A 619 -22.60 -10.28 5.17
CA ARG A 619 -21.24 -9.84 5.51
C ARG A 619 -21.07 -8.33 5.32
N ILE A 620 -21.64 -7.77 4.25
CA ILE A 620 -21.66 -6.33 3.99
C ILE A 620 -22.47 -5.58 5.06
N MET A 621 -23.65 -6.09 5.45
CA MET A 621 -24.39 -5.53 6.60
C MET A 621 -23.60 -5.60 7.91
N THR A 622 -22.82 -6.67 8.13
CA THR A 622 -21.91 -6.77 9.29
C THR A 622 -20.84 -5.67 9.26
N VAL A 623 -20.20 -5.43 8.10
CA VAL A 623 -19.20 -4.35 7.97
C VAL A 623 -19.85 -2.99 8.15
N PHE A 624 -20.98 -2.70 7.49
CA PHE A 624 -21.72 -1.45 7.61
C PHE A 624 -22.07 -1.08 9.07
N ASN A 625 -22.47 -2.07 9.87
CA ASN A 625 -22.89 -1.88 11.26
C ASN A 625 -21.71 -1.81 12.25
N THR A 626 -20.50 -2.26 11.88
CA THR A 626 -19.34 -2.37 12.79
C THR A 626 -18.17 -1.46 12.44
N ALA A 627 -18.06 -1.02 11.18
CA ALA A 627 -17.00 -0.15 10.72
C ALA A 627 -17.07 1.23 11.41
N ARG A 628 -15.92 1.69 11.92
CA ARG A 628 -15.76 3.06 12.47
C ARG A 628 -15.44 4.08 11.38
N ASP A 629 -14.89 3.63 10.25
CA ASP A 629 -14.59 4.47 9.11
C ASP A 629 -15.86 4.79 8.31
N ILE A 630 -15.94 6.03 7.84
CA ILE A 630 -17.01 6.53 6.98
C ILE A 630 -16.81 5.98 5.55
N GLU A 631 -15.58 5.71 5.12
CA GLU A 631 -15.29 5.13 3.80
C GLU A 631 -15.87 3.72 3.66
N ASP A 632 -15.51 2.79 4.54
CA ASP A 632 -16.01 1.40 4.49
C ASP A 632 -17.54 1.33 4.63
N ARG A 633 -18.14 2.24 5.43
CA ARG A 633 -19.60 2.36 5.51
C ARG A 633 -20.20 2.86 4.20
N ALA A 634 -19.60 3.85 3.53
CA ALA A 634 -20.08 4.36 2.25
C ALA A 634 -19.90 3.34 1.11
N LEU A 635 -18.80 2.58 1.10
CA LEU A 635 -18.58 1.46 0.18
C LEU A 635 -19.60 0.34 0.41
N SER A 636 -19.94 0.04 1.66
CA SER A 636 -21.03 -0.89 1.99
C SER A 636 -22.38 -0.40 1.45
N LEU A 637 -22.68 0.91 1.57
CA LEU A 637 -23.90 1.50 0.99
C LEU A 637 -23.94 1.42 -0.55
N LEU A 638 -22.79 1.50 -1.24
CA LEU A 638 -22.71 1.36 -2.69
C LEU A 638 -23.12 -0.05 -3.13
N ALA A 639 -22.65 -1.09 -2.44
CA ALA A 639 -23.05 -2.47 -2.70
C ALA A 639 -24.52 -2.73 -2.33
N LEU A 640 -25.01 -2.16 -1.21
CA LEU A 640 -26.42 -2.25 -0.82
C LEU A 640 -27.35 -1.56 -1.84
N LYS A 641 -26.92 -0.48 -2.49
CA LYS A 641 -27.67 0.16 -3.59
C LYS A 641 -27.91 -0.81 -4.75
N SER A 642 -26.91 -1.60 -5.14
CA SER A 642 -27.10 -2.63 -6.18
C SER A 642 -28.21 -3.63 -5.81
N PHE A 643 -28.26 -4.07 -4.55
CA PHE A 643 -29.31 -4.96 -4.07
C PHE A 643 -30.69 -4.28 -3.95
N THR A 644 -30.79 -2.95 -3.80
CA THR A 644 -32.11 -2.26 -3.77
C THR A 644 -32.82 -2.21 -5.13
N ASN A 645 -32.12 -2.47 -6.23
CA ASN A 645 -32.69 -2.50 -7.57
C ASN A 645 -33.41 -3.83 -7.90
N ASP A 646 -33.27 -4.85 -7.03
CA ASP A 646 -33.82 -6.20 -7.18
C ASP A 646 -34.96 -6.42 -6.15
N PRO A 647 -36.17 -6.86 -6.58
CA PRO A 647 -37.27 -7.17 -5.67
C PRO A 647 -36.93 -8.20 -4.58
N GLU A 648 -36.15 -9.23 -4.91
CA GLU A 648 -35.70 -10.22 -3.92
C GLU A 648 -34.65 -9.62 -2.97
N GLY A 649 -33.75 -8.79 -3.51
CA GLY A 649 -32.82 -7.94 -2.78
C GLY A 649 -33.49 -7.11 -1.69
N MET A 650 -34.59 -6.44 -2.03
CA MET A 650 -35.41 -5.69 -1.08
C MET A 650 -36.10 -6.59 -0.03
N GLN A 651 -36.50 -7.82 -0.41
CA GLN A 651 -37.06 -8.78 0.53
C GLN A 651 -36.03 -9.30 1.54
N ASP A 652 -34.84 -9.70 1.10
CA ASP A 652 -33.78 -10.18 2.02
C ASP A 652 -33.26 -9.05 2.92
N MET A 653 -33.10 -7.83 2.37
CA MET A 653 -32.78 -6.63 3.18
C MET A 653 -33.88 -6.26 4.19
N SER A 654 -35.13 -6.69 3.99
CA SER A 654 -36.21 -6.42 4.96
C SER A 654 -35.91 -7.03 6.34
N SER A 655 -35.09 -8.08 6.42
CA SER A 655 -34.63 -8.66 7.69
C SER A 655 -33.59 -7.81 8.43
N TYR A 656 -32.86 -6.92 7.72
CA TYR A 656 -31.82 -6.05 8.26
C TYR A 656 -32.22 -4.57 8.33
N LEU A 657 -33.45 -4.21 7.89
CA LEU A 657 -33.94 -2.84 7.78
C LEU A 657 -33.72 -1.99 9.03
N LYS A 658 -33.85 -2.56 10.22
CA LYS A 658 -33.71 -1.83 11.48
C LYS A 658 -32.30 -1.24 11.67
N ASP A 659 -31.29 -2.10 11.58
CA ASP A 659 -29.90 -1.68 11.72
C ASP A 659 -29.47 -0.81 10.53
N LEU A 660 -29.94 -1.14 9.32
CA LEU A 660 -29.71 -0.35 8.12
C LEU A 660 -30.26 1.07 8.26
N MET A 661 -31.51 1.24 8.68
CA MET A 661 -32.12 2.55 8.91
C MET A 661 -31.40 3.36 9.97
N LYS A 662 -30.94 2.74 11.08
CA LYS A 662 -30.08 3.41 12.06
C LYS A 662 -28.77 3.88 11.44
N GLY A 663 -28.02 2.98 10.78
CA GLY A 663 -26.74 3.32 10.16
C GLY A 663 -26.85 4.36 9.05
N LEU A 664 -27.99 4.40 8.34
CA LEU A 664 -28.33 5.43 7.36
C LEU A 664 -28.65 6.79 8.01
N ARG A 665 -29.42 6.82 9.11
CA ARG A 665 -29.73 8.04 9.90
C ARG A 665 -28.44 8.70 10.40
N GLU A 666 -27.49 7.92 10.91
CA GLU A 666 -26.16 8.40 11.32
C GLU A 666 -25.39 9.08 10.16
N LEU A 667 -25.39 8.46 8.97
CA LEU A 667 -24.67 8.94 7.78
C LEU A 667 -25.40 10.03 6.97
N ARG A 668 -26.65 10.35 7.31
CA ARG A 668 -27.49 11.37 6.64
C ARG A 668 -26.81 12.73 6.49
N LYS A 669 -25.87 13.07 7.38
CA LYS A 669 -25.11 14.34 7.38
C LYS A 669 -23.79 14.28 6.60
N SER A 670 -23.32 13.10 6.19
CA SER A 670 -22.01 12.89 5.56
C SER A 670 -22.05 12.20 4.19
N SER A 671 -23.14 11.51 3.83
CA SER A 671 -23.29 10.80 2.55
C SER A 671 -24.61 11.16 1.85
N ILE A 672 -24.50 11.55 0.57
CA ILE A 672 -25.67 11.77 -0.31
C ILE A 672 -26.39 10.44 -0.56
N LEU A 673 -25.63 9.35 -0.76
CA LEU A 673 -26.17 8.01 -0.97
C LEU A 673 -27.00 7.51 0.23
N ALA A 674 -26.60 7.85 1.46
CA ALA A 674 -27.42 7.56 2.65
C ALA A 674 -28.78 8.28 2.59
N CYS A 675 -28.80 9.55 2.15
CA CYS A 675 -30.04 10.31 1.94
C CYS A 675 -30.91 9.78 0.79
N GLU A 676 -30.33 9.20 -0.25
CA GLU A 676 -31.07 8.52 -1.33
C GLU A 676 -31.75 7.24 -0.82
N LEU A 677 -30.98 6.37 -0.15
CA LEU A 677 -31.47 5.09 0.34
C LEU A 677 -32.55 5.26 1.42
N LEU A 678 -32.43 6.24 2.34
CA LEU A 678 -33.49 6.59 3.28
C LEU A 678 -34.82 6.91 2.57
N LYS A 679 -34.78 7.68 1.49
CA LYS A 679 -35.95 8.06 0.69
C LYS A 679 -36.51 6.91 -0.15
N LEU A 680 -35.72 5.89 -0.46
CA LEU A 680 -36.16 4.68 -1.15
C LEU A 680 -36.92 3.78 -0.16
N PHE A 681 -36.32 3.47 1.00
CA PHE A 681 -36.95 2.65 2.03
C PHE A 681 -38.18 3.32 2.66
N SER A 682 -38.23 4.66 2.79
CA SER A 682 -39.43 5.37 3.26
C SER A 682 -40.62 5.30 2.30
N LYS A 683 -40.37 5.07 1.01
CA LYS A 683 -41.40 5.03 -0.05
C LYS A 683 -41.90 3.64 -0.35
N GLY A 684 -41.01 2.65 -0.39
CA GLY A 684 -41.33 1.28 -0.82
C GLY A 684 -42.22 0.48 0.15
N HIS A 685 -42.30 0.86 1.42
CA HIS A 685 -43.03 0.12 2.44
C HIS A 685 -44.34 0.80 2.87
N ASP A 686 -45.48 0.22 2.49
CA ASP A 686 -46.80 0.54 3.08
C ASP A 686 -47.07 -0.23 4.40
N SER A 687 -46.10 -1.01 4.90
CA SER A 687 -46.13 -1.68 6.21
C SER A 687 -45.91 -0.69 7.37
N LYS A 688 -46.92 0.17 7.59
CA LYS A 688 -46.97 1.30 8.54
C LYS A 688 -46.38 1.08 9.95
N ALA A 689 -46.32 -0.16 10.43
CA ALA A 689 -46.06 -0.49 11.83
C ALA A 689 -44.62 -0.94 12.18
N ILE A 690 -43.73 -1.18 11.20
CA ILE A 690 -42.40 -1.78 11.47
C ILE A 690 -41.26 -0.74 11.48
N ILE A 691 -41.32 0.27 10.61
CA ILE A 691 -40.20 1.24 10.40
C ILE A 691 -40.21 2.38 11.43
N TRP A 692 -41.36 2.63 12.05
CA TRP A 692 -41.63 3.80 12.89
C TRP A 692 -42.27 3.42 14.23
N GLN A 693 -41.69 2.43 14.92
CA GLN A 693 -42.11 2.06 16.27
C GLN A 693 -41.38 2.92 17.30
N HIS A 694 -42.12 3.63 18.15
CA HIS A 694 -41.57 4.40 19.26
C HIS A 694 -41.61 3.60 20.56
N LYS A 695 -40.42 3.24 21.09
CA LYS A 695 -40.33 2.64 22.42
C LYS A 695 -40.18 3.74 23.47
N GLU A 696 -40.98 3.69 24.54
CA GLU A 696 -40.73 4.50 25.73
C GLU A 696 -39.41 4.07 26.38
N VAL A 697 -38.50 5.01 26.56
CA VAL A 697 -37.13 4.77 27.06
C VAL A 697 -36.93 5.41 28.43
N ILE A 698 -37.59 6.53 28.72
CA ILE A 698 -37.48 7.29 29.97
C ILE A 698 -38.86 7.78 30.41
N GLN A 699 -39.14 7.67 31.70
CA GLN A 699 -40.18 8.42 32.42
C GLN A 699 -39.57 8.99 33.70
N VAL A 700 -39.80 10.27 33.99
CA VAL A 700 -39.33 10.97 35.19
C VAL A 700 -40.49 11.81 35.75
N ASP A 701 -40.86 11.56 36.99
CA ASP A 701 -41.80 12.42 37.71
C ASP A 701 -41.08 13.67 38.25
N CYS A 702 -41.60 14.85 37.94
CA CYS A 702 -41.21 16.14 38.51
C CYS A 702 -42.43 16.96 38.98
N SER A 703 -43.54 16.29 39.29
CA SER A 703 -44.80 16.86 39.83
C SER A 703 -44.60 17.79 41.02
N ALA A 704 -43.58 17.55 41.86
CA ALA A 704 -43.18 18.42 42.97
C ALA A 704 -42.76 19.85 42.55
N ASN A 705 -42.45 20.09 41.27
CA ASN A 705 -42.15 21.40 40.67
C ASN A 705 -43.32 21.94 39.81
N GLY A 706 -44.44 21.22 39.76
CA GLY A 706 -45.63 21.52 38.95
C GLY A 706 -45.40 21.38 37.44
N GLU A 707 -46.22 22.06 36.65
CA GLU A 707 -46.28 21.90 35.18
C GLU A 707 -44.91 22.06 34.51
N VAL A 708 -44.59 21.18 33.55
CA VAL A 708 -43.41 21.34 32.68
C VAL A 708 -43.81 22.23 31.50
N LEU A 709 -43.38 23.49 31.53
CA LEU A 709 -43.85 24.50 30.57
C LEU A 709 -42.96 24.60 29.34
N SER A 710 -41.69 24.22 29.45
CA SER A 710 -40.74 24.20 28.35
C SER A 710 -39.73 23.07 28.49
N ILE A 711 -39.32 22.49 27.36
CA ILE A 711 -38.24 21.52 27.22
C ILE A 711 -37.41 21.90 26.00
N VAL A 712 -36.09 21.71 26.08
CA VAL A 712 -35.18 21.72 24.92
C VAL A 712 -34.25 20.50 25.02
N SER A 713 -34.03 19.81 23.90
CA SER A 713 -32.99 18.76 23.79
C SER A 713 -31.81 19.25 22.95
N PHE A 714 -30.59 19.00 23.41
CA PHE A 714 -29.39 19.43 22.70
C PHE A 714 -28.20 18.51 23.00
N LYS A 715 -27.63 17.86 21.97
CA LYS A 715 -26.68 16.74 22.11
C LYS A 715 -27.31 15.65 23.02
N ASP A 716 -26.53 15.04 23.90
CA ASP A 716 -26.99 14.02 24.88
C ASP A 716 -27.68 14.64 26.12
N ARG A 717 -28.28 15.83 26.00
CA ARG A 717 -28.87 16.58 27.12
C ARG A 717 -30.31 16.98 26.90
N ILE A 718 -31.01 17.10 28.03
CA ILE A 718 -32.38 17.60 28.14
C ILE A 718 -32.38 18.69 29.20
N PHE A 719 -33.07 19.80 28.93
CA PHE A 719 -33.33 20.87 29.88
C PHE A 719 -34.84 21.10 30.00
N SER A 720 -35.36 21.35 31.20
CA SER A 720 -36.77 21.71 31.42
C SER A 720 -36.93 23.02 32.21
N GLY A 721 -38.02 23.74 31.93
CA GLY A 721 -38.50 24.86 32.72
C GLY A 721 -39.84 24.53 33.39
N HIS A 722 -39.91 24.68 34.71
CA HIS A 722 -41.06 24.31 35.54
C HIS A 722 -41.86 25.52 36.03
N SER A 723 -43.14 25.26 36.37
CA SER A 723 -44.10 26.27 36.86
C SER A 723 -43.70 26.95 38.18
N ASP A 724 -42.90 26.30 39.03
CA ASP A 724 -42.43 26.83 40.31
C ASP A 724 -41.22 27.78 40.18
N GLY A 725 -40.63 27.91 39.00
CA GLY A 725 -39.38 28.64 38.75
C GLY A 725 -38.12 27.76 38.70
N THR A 726 -38.25 26.45 38.82
CA THR A 726 -37.14 25.50 38.74
C THR A 726 -36.73 25.23 37.29
N ILE A 727 -35.42 25.10 37.06
CA ILE A 727 -34.82 24.53 35.85
C ILE A 727 -34.10 23.25 36.23
N LYS A 728 -34.22 22.21 35.39
CA LYS A 728 -33.48 20.96 35.56
C LYS A 728 -32.68 20.64 34.30
N ALA A 729 -31.53 20.01 34.49
CA ALA A 729 -30.66 19.55 33.41
C ALA A 729 -30.37 18.05 33.60
N TRP A 730 -30.52 17.26 32.55
CA TRP A 730 -30.23 15.83 32.55
C TRP A 730 -29.21 15.44 31.48
N THR A 731 -28.48 14.36 31.76
CA THR A 731 -27.64 13.62 30.81
C THR A 731 -28.11 12.17 30.77
N GLY A 732 -28.01 11.50 29.63
CA GLY A 732 -28.35 10.08 29.53
C GLY A 732 -28.08 9.46 28.17
N ARG A 733 -27.82 8.16 28.17
CA ARG A 733 -27.77 7.30 26.98
C ARG A 733 -28.48 5.99 27.32
N GLY A 734 -29.46 5.59 26.51
CA GLY A 734 -30.35 4.48 26.85
C GLY A 734 -31.41 4.89 27.88
N SER A 735 -31.88 3.92 28.67
CA SER A 735 -33.12 4.02 29.46
C SER A 735 -32.99 4.67 30.85
N ILE A 736 -32.01 5.54 31.05
CA ILE A 736 -31.77 6.23 32.33
C ILE A 736 -31.37 7.68 32.04
N LEU A 737 -32.07 8.63 32.66
CA LEU A 737 -31.59 10.01 32.82
C LEU A 737 -30.97 10.19 34.19
N HIS A 738 -29.74 10.70 34.21
CA HIS A 738 -29.12 11.24 35.41
C HIS A 738 -29.40 12.74 35.48
N LEU A 739 -30.03 13.18 36.58
CA LEU A 739 -30.16 14.61 36.89
C LEU A 739 -28.76 15.16 37.16
N ILE A 740 -28.27 16.03 36.27
CA ILE A 740 -27.00 16.75 36.45
C ILE A 740 -27.18 17.77 37.58
N GLN A 741 -28.26 18.56 37.48
CA GLN A 741 -28.48 19.71 38.35
C GLN A 741 -29.94 20.13 38.36
N GLN A 742 -30.38 20.68 39.48
CA GLN A 742 -31.66 21.36 39.66
C GLN A 742 -31.38 22.75 40.26
N THR A 743 -31.82 23.82 39.60
CA THR A 743 -31.65 25.21 40.07
C THR A 743 -33.01 25.91 40.15
N ARG A 744 -33.19 26.82 41.11
CA ARG A 744 -34.43 27.60 41.26
C ARG A 744 -34.12 29.07 41.53
N GLU A 745 -33.49 29.70 40.54
CA GLU A 745 -33.15 31.12 40.60
C GLU A 745 -34.26 32.04 40.05
N HIS A 746 -35.18 31.49 39.25
CA HIS A 746 -36.38 32.23 38.84
C HIS A 746 -37.41 32.20 39.96
N SER A 747 -38.02 33.35 40.25
CA SER A 747 -39.02 33.47 41.33
C SER A 747 -40.43 33.06 40.91
N LYS A 748 -40.63 32.77 39.61
CA LYS A 748 -41.89 32.31 39.00
C LYS A 748 -41.60 31.41 37.80
N ALA A 749 -42.64 30.70 37.35
CA ALA A 749 -42.70 29.85 36.16
C ALA A 749 -41.72 30.20 35.03
N VAL A 750 -40.89 29.21 34.65
CA VAL A 750 -40.00 29.29 33.48
C VAL A 750 -40.77 28.84 32.24
N THR A 751 -41.24 29.82 31.46
CA THR A 751 -42.17 29.63 30.34
C THR A 751 -41.50 29.15 29.06
N SER A 752 -40.20 29.40 28.92
CA SER A 752 -39.49 29.17 27.67
C SER A 752 -38.00 28.96 27.91
N LEU A 753 -37.44 27.97 27.22
CA LEU A 753 -36.01 27.68 27.14
C LEU A 753 -35.57 27.78 25.68
N ALA A 754 -34.34 28.27 25.45
CA ALA A 754 -33.71 28.32 24.13
C ALA A 754 -32.20 28.06 24.25
N VAL A 755 -31.64 27.21 23.37
CA VAL A 755 -30.20 26.94 23.28
C VAL A 755 -29.67 27.49 21.96
N MET A 756 -28.51 28.16 21.97
CA MET A 756 -27.89 28.64 20.72
C MET A 756 -27.26 27.50 19.92
N PRO A 757 -27.16 27.60 18.58
CA PRO A 757 -26.53 26.57 17.74
C PRO A 757 -25.09 26.20 18.12
N GLN A 758 -24.34 27.10 18.77
CA GLN A 758 -23.00 26.84 19.29
C GLN A 758 -23.00 25.90 20.51
N GLY A 759 -24.11 25.84 21.26
CA GLY A 759 -24.29 24.89 22.35
C GLY A 759 -23.55 25.20 23.64
N ASP A 760 -23.06 26.44 23.79
CA ASP A 760 -22.37 26.97 24.97
C ASP A 760 -23.35 27.53 26.01
N LYS A 761 -24.52 28.02 25.57
CA LYS A 761 -25.48 28.76 26.41
C LYS A 761 -26.92 28.31 26.27
N LEU A 762 -27.57 28.21 27.42
CA LEU A 762 -29.02 28.09 27.59
C LEU A 762 -29.56 29.47 28.00
N TYR A 763 -30.71 29.85 27.47
CA TYR A 763 -31.45 31.06 27.82
C TYR A 763 -32.81 30.65 28.38
N SER A 764 -33.23 31.24 29.50
CA SER A 764 -34.52 30.95 30.13
C SER A 764 -35.35 32.22 30.35
N GLY A 765 -36.58 32.22 29.83
CA GLY A 765 -37.57 33.28 30.04
C GLY A 765 -38.56 32.91 31.13
N SER A 766 -38.94 33.88 31.97
CA SER A 766 -39.84 33.65 33.11
C SER A 766 -40.94 34.71 33.26
N LEU A 767 -42.02 34.30 33.94
CA LEU A 767 -43.03 35.22 34.47
C LEU A 767 -42.50 36.10 35.62
N ASP A 768 -41.27 35.93 36.11
CA ASP A 768 -40.64 36.88 37.02
C ASP A 768 -40.13 38.16 36.34
N LYS A 769 -40.31 38.25 35.02
CA LYS A 769 -39.89 39.35 34.13
C LYS A 769 -38.40 39.38 33.79
N THR A 770 -37.64 38.34 34.16
CA THR A 770 -36.24 38.21 33.75
C THR A 770 -36.06 37.22 32.60
N THR A 771 -35.00 37.44 31.81
CA THR A 771 -34.37 36.39 31.02
C THR A 771 -33.00 36.11 31.61
N ARG A 772 -32.71 34.86 31.98
CA ARG A 772 -31.39 34.43 32.47
C ARG A 772 -30.60 33.76 31.35
N VAL A 773 -29.28 33.96 31.37
CA VAL A 773 -28.31 33.28 30.52
C VAL A 773 -27.49 32.34 31.38
N TRP A 774 -27.38 31.09 30.95
CA TRP A 774 -26.68 30.03 31.65
C TRP A 774 -25.53 29.50 30.80
N SER A 775 -24.35 29.36 31.39
CA SER A 775 -23.24 28.62 30.78
C SER A 775 -23.52 27.12 30.88
N ILE A 776 -23.35 26.37 29.79
CA ILE A 776 -23.50 24.90 29.75
C ILE A 776 -22.11 24.26 29.71
N SER A 777 -21.54 23.93 30.87
CA SER A 777 -20.31 23.14 30.93
C SER A 777 -20.58 21.63 30.94
N ASN A 778 -19.53 20.80 30.88
CA ASN A 778 -19.68 19.35 30.90
C ASN A 778 -20.28 18.82 32.22
N GLU A 779 -20.17 19.52 33.34
CA GLU A 779 -20.62 19.01 34.65
C GLU A 779 -21.57 19.95 35.39
N VAL A 780 -21.51 21.27 35.14
CA VAL A 780 -22.32 22.28 35.85
C VAL A 780 -22.96 23.27 34.87
N MET A 781 -24.17 23.72 35.20
CA MET A 781 -24.89 24.84 34.60
C MET A 781 -24.90 26.02 35.59
N GLU A 782 -24.38 27.17 35.18
CA GLU A 782 -24.24 28.36 36.03
C GLU A 782 -24.91 29.57 35.40
N CYS A 783 -25.68 30.36 36.16
CA CYS A 783 -26.24 31.61 35.65
C CYS A 783 -25.14 32.69 35.56
N ILE A 784 -24.82 33.10 34.34
CA ILE A 784 -23.75 34.06 34.05
C ILE A 784 -24.26 35.48 33.83
N GLN A 785 -25.52 35.66 33.40
CA GLN A 785 -26.14 36.97 33.16
C GLN A 785 -27.64 36.94 33.44
N VAL A 786 -28.18 38.06 33.94
CA VAL A 786 -29.61 38.25 34.19
C VAL A 786 -30.06 39.56 33.54
N HIS A 787 -31.08 39.51 32.70
CA HIS A 787 -31.65 40.67 32.00
C HIS A 787 -33.07 40.95 32.50
N ASP A 788 -33.33 42.16 33.00
CA ASP A 788 -34.68 42.64 33.32
C ASP A 788 -35.42 43.04 32.04
N MET A 789 -36.47 42.29 31.71
CA MET A 789 -37.31 42.51 30.54
C MET A 789 -38.48 43.47 30.83
N LYS A 790 -38.67 43.88 32.09
CA LYS A 790 -39.74 44.75 32.64
C LYS A 790 -41.17 44.21 32.54
N GLU A 791 -41.41 43.26 31.65
CA GLU A 791 -42.68 42.57 31.39
C GLU A 791 -42.51 41.05 31.42
N HIS A 792 -43.61 40.31 31.55
CA HIS A 792 -43.60 38.86 31.61
C HIS A 792 -43.17 38.26 30.27
N VAL A 793 -42.22 37.33 30.30
CA VAL A 793 -41.81 36.56 29.12
C VAL A 793 -42.73 35.33 29.01
N HIS A 794 -43.51 35.24 27.94
CA HIS A 794 -44.38 34.08 27.68
C HIS A 794 -43.78 33.08 26.67
N ASN A 795 -42.88 33.53 25.80
CA ASN A 795 -42.14 32.72 24.84
C ASN A 795 -40.85 33.49 24.46
N LEU A 796 -39.75 32.78 24.23
CA LEU A 796 -38.42 33.35 24.00
C LEU A 796 -37.74 32.67 22.80
N ALA A 797 -37.15 33.47 21.92
CA ALA A 797 -36.22 33.02 20.88
C ALA A 797 -34.97 33.90 20.87
N VAL A 798 -33.79 33.32 20.61
CA VAL A 798 -32.50 34.03 20.73
C VAL A 798 -31.66 33.81 19.48
N ALA A 799 -31.02 34.87 18.99
CA ALA A 799 -30.06 34.81 17.89
C ALA A 799 -28.91 35.79 18.16
N GLY A 800 -27.80 35.28 18.71
CA GLY A 800 -26.58 36.06 18.97
C GLY A 800 -26.83 37.26 19.88
N THR A 801 -26.76 38.47 19.32
CA THR A 801 -26.86 39.75 20.03
C THR A 801 -28.30 40.21 20.33
N ILE A 802 -29.32 39.44 19.94
CA ILE A 802 -30.73 39.75 20.17
C ILE A 802 -31.53 38.58 20.75
N CYS A 803 -32.56 38.92 21.53
CA CYS A 803 -33.68 38.04 21.87
C CYS A 803 -35.01 38.63 21.38
N CYS A 804 -35.89 37.76 20.90
CA CYS A 804 -37.29 38.04 20.64
C CYS A 804 -38.12 37.43 21.77
N TYR A 805 -39.11 38.15 22.28
CA TYR A 805 -40.04 37.61 23.29
C TYR A 805 -41.48 38.07 23.09
N ILE A 806 -42.42 37.20 23.48
CA ILE A 806 -43.85 37.52 23.60
C ILE A 806 -44.10 38.14 24.99
N PRO A 807 -44.48 39.43 25.08
CA PRO A 807 -44.89 40.07 26.33
C PRO A 807 -46.33 39.66 26.73
N GLN A 808 -46.83 40.17 27.86
CA GLN A 808 -48.24 40.01 28.26
C GLN A 808 -49.21 40.78 27.34
N GLY A 809 -48.74 41.86 26.70
CA GLY A 809 -49.52 42.69 25.79
C GLY A 809 -49.59 42.16 24.35
N ALA A 810 -50.01 43.01 23.43
CA ALA A 810 -49.96 42.73 22.00
C ALA A 810 -48.55 42.93 21.43
N GLY A 811 -48.27 42.27 20.31
CA GLY A 811 -47.02 42.29 19.57
C GLY A 811 -45.95 41.32 20.09
N VAL A 812 -44.76 41.42 19.50
CA VAL A 812 -43.52 40.79 19.98
C VAL A 812 -42.44 41.85 20.12
N LYS A 813 -41.65 41.75 21.19
CA LYS A 813 -40.52 42.63 21.44
C LYS A 813 -39.22 41.96 21.04
N VAL A 814 -38.48 42.63 20.17
CA VAL A 814 -37.07 42.32 19.89
C VAL A 814 -36.24 43.23 20.78
N HIS A 815 -35.27 42.67 21.49
CA HIS A 815 -34.38 43.38 22.40
C HIS A 815 -32.93 42.97 22.10
N SER A 816 -32.00 43.91 22.05
CA SER A 816 -30.58 43.60 21.97
C SER A 816 -29.95 43.64 23.35
N TRP A 817 -29.08 42.67 23.63
CA TRP A 817 -28.29 42.63 24.87
C TRP A 817 -27.41 43.87 25.06
N ASN A 818 -27.06 44.55 23.97
CA ASN A 818 -26.30 45.81 23.97
C ASN A 818 -27.17 47.06 24.27
N GLY A 819 -28.47 46.88 24.51
CA GLY A 819 -29.45 47.95 24.71
C GLY A 819 -30.34 48.21 23.49
N GLY A 820 -31.52 48.77 23.75
CA GLY A 820 -32.55 49.04 22.75
C GLY A 820 -33.58 47.91 22.59
N SER A 821 -34.83 48.26 22.31
CA SER A 821 -35.90 47.32 22.01
C SER A 821 -36.88 47.90 20.98
N ARG A 822 -37.45 47.04 20.14
CA ARG A 822 -38.44 47.35 19.11
C ARG A 822 -39.66 46.43 19.27
N LEU A 823 -40.86 46.97 19.13
CA LEU A 823 -42.12 46.25 19.18
C LEU A 823 -42.66 46.06 17.75
N PHE A 824 -43.05 44.83 17.40
CA PHE A 824 -43.64 44.48 16.12
C PHE A 824 -45.07 43.96 16.30
N CYS A 825 -45.94 44.22 15.31
CA CYS A 825 -47.38 43.87 15.29
C CYS A 825 -48.16 44.29 16.56
N PRO A 826 -48.13 45.59 16.96
CA PRO A 826 -48.72 46.07 18.22
C PRO A 826 -50.25 45.93 18.30
N ASP A 827 -50.91 45.56 17.20
CA ASP A 827 -52.34 45.28 17.08
C ASP A 827 -52.70 43.79 17.32
N LYS A 828 -51.71 42.88 17.34
CA LYS A 828 -51.94 41.42 17.35
C LYS A 828 -51.41 40.74 18.61
N TYR A 829 -52.27 39.99 19.28
CA TYR A 829 -51.88 39.13 20.40
C TYR A 829 -51.27 37.82 19.89
N MET A 830 -50.02 37.56 20.26
CA MET A 830 -49.27 36.37 19.84
C MET A 830 -49.37 35.23 20.86
N LYS A 831 -49.16 33.99 20.40
CA LYS A 831 -49.18 32.78 21.26
C LYS A 831 -47.95 31.89 21.11
N CYS A 832 -47.44 31.74 19.90
CA CYS A 832 -46.24 30.97 19.62
C CYS A 832 -45.36 31.71 18.61
N MET A 833 -44.07 31.44 18.64
CA MET A 833 -43.05 32.17 17.89
C MET A 833 -41.86 31.24 17.59
N VAL A 834 -41.28 31.34 16.40
CA VAL A 834 -40.11 30.57 15.96
C VAL A 834 -39.16 31.46 15.14
N LEU A 835 -37.86 31.34 15.39
CA LEU A 835 -36.81 32.11 14.73
C LEU A 835 -35.95 31.21 13.84
N VAL A 836 -35.94 31.44 12.53
CA VAL A 836 -35.13 30.69 11.55
C VAL A 836 -34.46 31.67 10.59
N GLN A 837 -33.13 31.57 10.43
CA GLN A 837 -32.34 32.35 9.46
C GLN A 837 -32.58 33.88 9.52
N GLY A 838 -32.83 34.43 10.72
CA GLY A 838 -33.10 35.86 10.91
C GLY A 838 -34.55 36.29 10.66
N LYS A 839 -35.43 35.37 10.21
CA LYS A 839 -36.86 35.58 10.09
C LYS A 839 -37.62 34.99 11.29
N LEU A 840 -38.60 35.74 11.78
CA LEU A 840 -39.38 35.42 12.97
C LEU A 840 -40.84 35.13 12.59
N TYR A 841 -41.26 33.89 12.76
CA TYR A 841 -42.59 33.40 12.41
C TYR A 841 -43.47 33.35 13.67
N CYS A 842 -44.60 34.05 13.65
CA CYS A 842 -45.44 34.27 14.83
C CYS A 842 -46.88 33.82 14.59
N GLY A 843 -47.39 32.94 15.45
CA GLY A 843 -48.78 32.49 15.47
C GLY A 843 -49.64 33.33 16.42
N CYS A 844 -50.76 33.86 15.92
CA CYS A 844 -51.60 34.84 16.63
C CYS A 844 -52.93 34.24 17.16
N GLN A 845 -53.53 34.97 18.11
CA GLN A 845 -54.80 34.61 18.76
C GLN A 845 -56.01 34.66 17.81
N ASP A 846 -55.94 35.46 16.73
CA ASP A 846 -56.97 35.64 15.70
C ASP A 846 -56.91 34.60 14.57
N SER A 847 -56.10 33.55 14.73
CA SER A 847 -55.70 32.58 13.69
C SER A 847 -54.78 33.14 12.59
N SER A 848 -54.25 34.38 12.71
CA SER A 848 -53.27 34.88 11.73
C SER A 848 -51.86 34.36 11.99
N ILE A 849 -51.05 34.29 10.92
CA ILE A 849 -49.63 33.96 10.96
C ILE A 849 -48.86 35.13 10.36
N GLN A 850 -47.84 35.62 11.06
CA GLN A 850 -46.97 36.71 10.63
C GLN A 850 -45.55 36.20 10.42
N GLU A 851 -44.87 36.72 9.41
CA GLU A 851 -43.40 36.68 9.31
C GLU A 851 -42.87 38.09 9.54
N ILE A 852 -41.80 38.20 10.34
CA ILE A 852 -41.07 39.44 10.59
C ILE A 852 -39.61 39.19 10.21
N ASP A 853 -39.10 39.88 9.20
CA ASP A 853 -37.66 39.87 8.90
C ASP A 853 -36.95 40.83 9.85
N LEU A 854 -36.04 40.30 10.68
CA LEU A 854 -35.34 41.08 11.70
C LEU A 854 -34.23 41.97 11.12
N ALA A 855 -33.79 41.73 9.88
CA ALA A 855 -32.79 42.54 9.19
C ALA A 855 -33.40 43.78 8.54
N SER A 856 -34.48 43.60 7.73
CA SER A 856 -35.19 44.74 7.12
C SER A 856 -36.23 45.39 8.04
N GLY A 857 -36.68 44.70 9.09
CA GLY A 857 -37.81 45.12 9.93
C GLY A 857 -39.18 45.01 9.25
N THR A 858 -39.26 44.37 8.07
CA THR A 858 -40.54 44.20 7.36
C THR A 858 -41.41 43.12 7.99
N VAL A 859 -42.73 43.29 7.87
CA VAL A 859 -43.74 42.38 8.40
C VAL A 859 -44.65 41.93 7.25
N SER A 860 -44.78 40.62 7.06
CA SER A 860 -45.69 40.03 6.08
C SER A 860 -46.75 39.15 6.78
N THR A 861 -47.90 38.95 6.12
CA THR A 861 -48.98 38.09 6.61
C THR A 861 -49.07 36.85 5.73
N ILE A 862 -48.87 35.67 6.35
CA ILE A 862 -48.91 34.37 5.67
C ILE A 862 -50.35 33.82 5.70
N GLN A 863 -50.99 33.86 6.87
CA GLN A 863 -52.39 33.51 7.05
C GLN A 863 -53.15 34.73 7.60
N ASN A 864 -54.26 35.10 6.95
CA ASN A 864 -55.14 36.16 7.43
C ASN A 864 -56.01 35.69 8.61
N GLY A 865 -56.26 36.59 9.57
CA GLY A 865 -57.04 36.32 10.77
C GLY A 865 -58.55 36.26 10.54
N SER A 866 -59.25 35.39 11.26
CA SER A 866 -60.68 35.11 11.07
C SER A 866 -61.58 36.02 11.91
N ARG A 867 -62.05 37.14 11.35
CA ARG A 867 -62.98 38.08 12.01
C ARG A 867 -64.44 37.57 12.03
N LYS A 868 -64.71 36.44 12.68
CA LYS A 868 -66.08 35.91 12.89
C LYS A 868 -66.63 36.37 14.25
N LEU A 869 -67.61 37.28 14.25
CA LEU A 869 -68.13 37.96 15.47
C LEU A 869 -68.77 37.05 16.54
N LEU A 870 -69.11 35.79 16.23
CA LEU A 870 -69.96 34.94 17.07
C LEU A 870 -69.36 33.55 17.38
N THR A 871 -68.08 33.32 17.06
CA THR A 871 -67.39 32.04 17.33
C THR A 871 -66.14 32.27 18.18
N LYS A 872 -65.80 31.31 19.05
CA LYS A 872 -64.53 31.34 19.81
C LYS A 872 -63.34 31.55 18.86
N SER A 873 -62.40 32.41 19.26
CA SER A 873 -61.13 32.58 18.56
C SER A 873 -60.33 31.27 18.59
N ASN A 874 -59.79 30.85 17.45
CA ASN A 874 -58.97 29.64 17.32
C ASN A 874 -57.49 30.02 17.20
N PRO A 875 -56.78 30.23 18.33
CA PRO A 875 -55.37 30.62 18.29
C PRO A 875 -54.51 29.59 17.58
N ILE A 876 -53.46 30.05 16.92
CA ILE A 876 -52.33 29.19 16.56
C ILE A 876 -51.62 28.80 17.87
N GLN A 877 -51.85 27.57 18.35
CA GLN A 877 -51.35 27.08 19.63
C GLN A 877 -49.84 26.88 19.59
N THR A 878 -49.34 26.32 18.48
CA THR A 878 -47.92 26.07 18.26
C THR A 878 -47.59 26.17 16.77
N LEU A 879 -46.34 26.57 16.49
CA LEU A 879 -45.78 26.77 15.17
C LEU A 879 -44.37 26.17 15.17
N LYS A 880 -43.99 25.49 14.09
CA LYS A 880 -42.62 25.03 13.82
C LYS A 880 -42.28 25.33 12.35
N VAL A 881 -41.01 25.60 12.07
CA VAL A 881 -40.51 25.81 10.70
C VAL A 881 -39.38 24.81 10.46
N TYR A 882 -39.50 24.00 9.41
CA TYR A 882 -38.57 22.93 9.11
C TYR A 882 -38.49 22.72 7.59
N ASP A 883 -37.26 22.68 7.05
CA ASP A 883 -36.99 22.30 5.65
C ASP A 883 -37.90 23.04 4.64
N GLY A 884 -37.88 24.38 4.70
CA GLY A 884 -38.65 25.27 3.83
C GLY A 884 -40.17 25.32 4.07
N LEU A 885 -40.70 24.56 5.03
CA LEU A 885 -42.13 24.48 5.34
C LEU A 885 -42.45 24.99 6.75
N ILE A 886 -43.61 25.64 6.88
CA ILE A 886 -44.16 26.19 8.11
C ILE A 886 -45.33 25.31 8.52
N TYR A 887 -45.23 24.71 9.70
CA TYR A 887 -46.28 23.89 10.31
C TYR A 887 -46.98 24.74 11.38
N SER A 888 -48.27 24.98 11.21
CA SER A 888 -49.08 25.76 12.15
C SER A 888 -50.23 24.92 12.70
N ALA A 889 -50.26 24.70 14.02
CA ALA A 889 -51.31 23.93 14.67
C ALA A 889 -52.32 24.85 15.37
N SER A 890 -53.61 24.57 15.18
CA SER A 890 -54.74 25.34 15.72
C SER A 890 -55.84 24.40 16.21
N THR A 891 -56.72 24.89 17.08
CA THR A 891 -57.93 24.14 17.46
C THR A 891 -58.77 23.84 16.19
N PRO A 892 -59.13 22.58 15.90
CA PRO A 892 -59.67 22.19 14.59
C PRO A 892 -61.14 22.62 14.42
N SER A 893 -61.37 23.84 13.92
CA SER A 893 -62.69 24.30 13.46
C SER A 893 -63.03 23.87 12.03
N ASP A 894 -62.00 23.62 11.23
CA ASP A 894 -62.11 23.41 9.78
C ASP A 894 -61.78 21.95 9.40
N GLY A 895 -61.90 21.01 10.35
CA GLY A 895 -61.44 19.62 10.23
C GLY A 895 -59.90 19.42 10.18
N SER A 896 -59.16 20.45 9.78
CA SER A 896 -57.70 20.50 9.83
C SER A 896 -57.21 21.03 11.18
N ALA A 897 -56.31 20.27 11.82
CA ALA A 897 -55.70 20.62 13.10
C ALA A 897 -54.28 21.20 12.91
N VAL A 898 -53.57 20.76 11.86
CA VAL A 898 -52.33 21.40 11.38
C VAL A 898 -52.52 21.80 9.93
N LYS A 899 -52.07 23.02 9.59
CA LYS A 899 -51.94 23.50 8.21
C LYS A 899 -50.45 23.68 7.90
N VAL A 900 -50.04 23.27 6.70
CA VAL A 900 -48.63 23.28 6.26
C VAL A 900 -48.48 24.26 5.10
N TRP A 901 -47.60 25.25 5.27
CA TRP A 901 -47.40 26.34 4.32
C TRP A 901 -45.97 26.33 3.77
N ASN A 902 -45.78 26.75 2.53
CA ASN A 902 -44.46 26.95 1.96
C ASN A 902 -43.87 28.30 2.40
N ALA A 903 -42.65 28.32 2.94
CA ALA A 903 -42.07 29.51 3.57
C ALA A 903 -41.63 30.62 2.60
N THR A 904 -41.58 30.36 1.28
CA THR A 904 -41.16 31.36 0.27
C THR A 904 -42.31 31.87 -0.61
N SER A 905 -43.35 31.06 -0.82
CA SER A 905 -44.53 31.40 -1.63
C SER A 905 -45.83 31.56 -0.83
N TYR A 906 -45.81 31.26 0.48
CA TYR A 906 -46.94 31.31 1.41
C TYR A 906 -48.17 30.45 1.04
N ASN A 907 -48.09 29.64 -0.02
CA ASN A 907 -49.13 28.70 -0.40
C ASN A 907 -49.26 27.55 0.63
N MET A 908 -50.49 27.09 0.88
CA MET A 908 -50.74 25.89 1.68
C MET A 908 -50.43 24.63 0.85
N VAL A 909 -49.55 23.77 1.36
CA VAL A 909 -49.03 22.57 0.70
C VAL A 909 -49.70 21.29 1.21
N GLY A 910 -50.25 21.32 2.43
CA GLY A 910 -50.90 20.17 3.04
C GLY A 910 -51.62 20.50 4.35
N SER A 911 -52.37 19.53 4.87
CA SER A 911 -53.06 19.66 6.16
C SER A 911 -53.18 18.30 6.86
N VAL A 912 -53.11 18.31 8.19
CA VAL A 912 -53.28 17.13 9.04
C VAL A 912 -54.62 17.25 9.77
N ALA A 913 -55.47 16.23 9.63
CA ALA A 913 -56.78 16.17 10.25
C ALA A 913 -56.74 15.36 11.55
N SER A 914 -56.59 16.04 12.69
CA SER A 914 -56.74 15.44 14.02
C SER A 914 -58.01 15.95 14.71
N THR A 915 -58.67 15.10 15.47
CA THR A 915 -59.85 15.45 16.28
C THR A 915 -59.48 16.05 17.64
N GLN A 916 -58.20 16.06 18.01
CA GLN A 916 -57.73 16.47 19.33
C GLN A 916 -57.27 17.93 19.38
N GLU A 917 -57.33 18.52 20.59
CA GLU A 917 -56.80 19.85 20.85
C GLU A 917 -55.26 19.77 20.98
N ILE A 918 -54.55 20.09 19.89
CA ILE A 918 -53.07 20.16 19.84
C ILE A 918 -52.58 21.34 20.70
N ARG A 919 -51.50 21.11 21.45
CA ARG A 919 -50.85 22.09 22.32
C ARG A 919 -49.34 22.22 22.08
N ALA A 920 -48.65 21.12 21.83
CA ALA A 920 -47.23 21.13 21.44
C ALA A 920 -47.01 20.37 20.12
N MET A 921 -45.90 20.63 19.44
CA MET A 921 -45.57 20.02 18.15
C MET A 921 -44.07 19.96 17.93
N ALA A 922 -43.58 18.87 17.35
CA ALA A 922 -42.22 18.69 16.85
C ALA A 922 -42.24 18.08 15.44
N VAL A 923 -41.19 18.31 14.65
CA VAL A 923 -41.10 17.88 13.24
C VAL A 923 -39.68 17.39 12.98
N SER A 924 -39.53 16.24 12.32
CA SER A 924 -38.26 15.67 11.85
C SER A 924 -38.21 15.61 10.31
N SER A 925 -37.18 14.97 9.74
CA SER A 925 -37.11 14.65 8.31
C SER A 925 -38.38 13.99 7.77
N ASP A 926 -38.97 13.06 8.53
CA ASP A 926 -39.97 12.10 8.05
C ASP A 926 -41.29 12.12 8.84
N LEU A 927 -41.28 12.67 10.06
CA LEU A 927 -42.40 12.59 11.01
C LEU A 927 -42.83 13.97 11.54
N ILE A 928 -44.11 14.05 11.88
CA ILE A 928 -44.75 15.16 12.59
C ILE A 928 -45.34 14.60 13.89
N TYR A 929 -44.94 15.16 15.02
CA TYR A 929 -45.40 14.77 16.36
C TYR A 929 -46.35 15.83 16.91
N LEU A 930 -47.56 15.43 17.30
CA LEU A 930 -48.61 16.35 17.75
C LEU A 930 -49.00 16.02 19.20
N GLY A 931 -48.63 16.90 20.13
CA GLY A 931 -48.93 16.77 21.55
C GLY A 931 -50.32 17.28 21.88
N CYS A 932 -51.16 16.40 22.39
CA CYS A 932 -52.58 16.62 22.64
C CYS A 932 -52.91 16.76 24.13
N LYS A 933 -54.11 17.29 24.39
CA LYS A 933 -54.64 17.61 25.72
C LYS A 933 -54.94 16.41 26.64
N GLY A 934 -55.10 15.20 26.10
CA GLY A 934 -55.48 13.98 26.83
C GLY A 934 -54.33 12.99 27.07
N GLY A 935 -53.12 13.49 27.29
CA GLY A 935 -51.93 12.67 27.50
C GLY A 935 -51.51 11.86 26.28
N ILE A 936 -51.73 12.40 25.09
CA ILE A 936 -51.52 11.69 23.82
C ILE A 936 -50.53 12.47 22.96
N VAL A 937 -49.59 11.76 22.33
CA VAL A 937 -48.82 12.25 21.18
C VAL A 937 -49.23 11.46 19.95
N GLU A 938 -49.74 12.15 18.93
CA GLU A 938 -50.02 11.53 17.63
C GLU A 938 -48.80 11.63 16.72
N VAL A 939 -48.37 10.50 16.16
CA VAL A 939 -47.25 10.41 15.21
C VAL A 939 -47.82 10.33 13.80
N TRP A 940 -47.40 11.25 12.93
CA TRP A 940 -47.89 11.39 11.56
C TRP A 940 -46.73 11.39 10.54
N SER A 941 -46.95 10.83 9.35
CA SER A 941 -46.00 10.91 8.23
C SER A 941 -45.94 12.34 7.68
N ARG A 942 -44.72 12.87 7.49
CA ARG A 942 -44.50 14.19 6.87
C ARG A 942 -44.75 14.21 5.36
N GLU A 943 -44.50 13.09 4.66
CA GLU A 943 -44.72 12.97 3.20
C GLU A 943 -46.16 12.57 2.86
N LYS A 944 -46.71 11.53 3.52
CA LYS A 944 -48.05 11.00 3.22
C LYS A 944 -49.20 11.67 4.00
N TYR A 945 -48.91 12.50 5.01
CA TYR A 945 -49.88 13.12 5.95
C TYR A 945 -50.86 12.13 6.62
N ILE A 946 -50.47 10.85 6.74
CA ILE A 946 -51.24 9.80 7.42
C ILE A 946 -50.76 9.60 8.86
N LYS A 947 -51.68 9.23 9.77
CA LYS A 947 -51.34 8.84 11.14
C LYS A 947 -50.67 7.47 11.14
N ILE A 948 -49.60 7.34 11.93
CA ILE A 948 -48.76 6.15 12.06
C ILE A 948 -49.03 5.49 13.43
N GLU A 949 -48.74 6.21 14.52
CA GLU A 949 -48.83 5.70 15.89
C GLU A 949 -49.50 6.71 16.84
N THR A 950 -49.88 6.27 18.03
CA THR A 950 -50.39 7.11 19.13
C THR A 950 -49.65 6.72 20.41
N LEU A 951 -48.84 7.63 20.96
CA LEU A 951 -48.09 7.41 22.20
C LEU A 951 -48.90 7.97 23.37
N GLN A 952 -49.00 7.22 24.47
CA GLN A 952 -49.71 7.66 25.68
C GLN A 952 -48.69 8.10 26.75
N THR A 953 -48.87 9.29 27.32
CA THR A 953 -47.91 9.92 28.24
C THR A 953 -48.11 9.50 29.71
N GLY A 954 -48.43 8.23 29.96
CA GLY A 954 -48.67 7.65 31.30
C GLY A 954 -49.92 8.13 32.04
N SER A 955 -50.21 9.43 32.04
CA SER A 955 -51.39 10.05 32.64
C SER A 955 -52.28 10.74 31.58
N ASN A 956 -53.49 11.14 31.98
CA ASN A 956 -54.44 11.89 31.15
C ASN A 956 -54.25 13.41 31.30
N SER A 957 -52.99 13.85 31.44
CA SER A 957 -52.61 15.26 31.60
C SER A 957 -52.36 15.93 30.24
N LYS A 958 -52.20 17.26 30.20
CA LYS A 958 -51.98 17.94 28.92
C LYS A 958 -50.51 17.81 28.52
N VAL A 959 -50.23 17.44 27.28
CA VAL A 959 -48.90 17.67 26.70
C VAL A 959 -48.69 19.19 26.55
N MET A 960 -47.69 19.74 27.24
CA MET A 960 -47.44 21.18 27.32
C MET A 960 -46.29 21.61 26.41
N CYS A 961 -45.22 20.82 26.35
CA CYS A 961 -44.05 21.08 25.52
C CYS A 961 -43.45 19.78 24.98
N MET A 962 -42.76 19.85 23.83
CA MET A 962 -41.98 18.73 23.29
C MET A 962 -40.83 19.23 22.41
N ASP A 963 -39.78 18.42 22.31
CA ASP A 963 -38.63 18.67 21.45
C ASP A 963 -37.97 17.35 20.97
N LEU A 964 -37.10 17.43 19.96
CA LEU A 964 -36.36 16.30 19.40
C LEU A 964 -34.85 16.45 19.66
N ASN A 965 -34.16 15.33 19.90
CA ASN A 965 -32.70 15.36 20.00
C ASN A 965 -32.02 15.69 18.65
N SER A 966 -30.72 15.97 18.66
CA SER A 966 -29.96 16.42 17.48
C SER A 966 -29.82 15.39 16.33
N ASN A 967 -30.38 14.18 16.52
CA ASN A 967 -30.43 13.10 15.53
C ASN A 967 -31.87 12.80 15.07
N GLU A 968 -32.88 13.44 15.65
CA GLU A 968 -34.32 13.15 15.47
C GLU A 968 -34.76 11.73 15.90
N GLU A 969 -33.91 11.03 16.67
CA GLU A 969 -34.12 9.66 17.14
C GLU A 969 -34.90 9.61 18.47
N VAL A 970 -34.83 10.66 19.29
CA VAL A 970 -35.51 10.71 20.60
C VAL A 970 -36.43 11.93 20.67
N LEU A 971 -37.72 11.67 20.86
CA LEU A 971 -38.73 12.68 21.20
C LEU A 971 -38.78 12.80 22.73
N VAL A 972 -38.71 14.02 23.24
CA VAL A 972 -38.89 14.34 24.66
C VAL A 972 -40.15 15.20 24.85
N VAL A 973 -40.97 14.89 25.86
CA VAL A 973 -42.26 15.56 26.13
C VAL A 973 -42.37 15.92 27.59
N GLY A 974 -42.96 17.09 27.88
CA GLY A 974 -43.28 17.57 29.22
C GLY A 974 -44.77 17.86 29.37
N THR A 975 -45.33 17.52 30.53
CA THR A 975 -46.78 17.50 30.77
C THR A 975 -47.25 18.48 31.86
N SER A 976 -48.57 18.73 31.91
CA SER A 976 -49.18 19.62 32.90
C SER A 976 -49.31 19.02 34.31
N ASP A 977 -49.02 17.73 34.51
CA ASP A 977 -48.88 17.12 35.85
C ASP A 977 -47.42 17.04 36.33
N GLY A 978 -46.48 17.56 35.54
CA GLY A 978 -45.06 17.64 35.91
C GLY A 978 -44.22 16.44 35.48
N GLN A 979 -44.75 15.51 34.69
CA GLN A 979 -43.98 14.38 34.16
C GLN A 979 -43.14 14.82 32.95
N ILE A 980 -42.01 14.11 32.77
CA ILE A 980 -41.16 14.20 31.59
C ILE A 980 -40.93 12.78 31.07
N GLN A 981 -41.17 12.56 29.79
CA GLN A 981 -40.97 11.28 29.14
C GLN A 981 -40.14 11.43 27.87
N ALA A 982 -39.44 10.36 27.49
CA ALA A 982 -38.77 10.28 26.21
C ALA A 982 -39.00 8.93 25.53
N TRP A 983 -39.32 8.99 24.24
CA TRP A 983 -39.48 7.83 23.36
C TRP A 983 -38.36 7.83 22.34
N ALA A 984 -37.67 6.69 22.21
CA ALA A 984 -36.74 6.47 21.12
C ALA A 984 -37.46 5.79 19.95
N LEU A 985 -37.25 6.32 18.76
CA LEU A 985 -37.54 5.66 17.50
C LEU A 985 -36.62 4.45 17.36
N SER A 986 -37.21 3.25 17.24
CA SER A 986 -36.46 1.98 17.34
C SER A 986 -35.61 1.66 16.11
#